data_AF-A0A850NPW5-F1
#
_entry.id   AF-A0A850NPW5-F1
#
_cell.length_a   1.000
_cell.length_b   1.000
_cell.length_c   1.000
_cell.angle_alpha   90.00
_cell.angle_beta   90.00
_cell.angle_gamma   90.00
#
_symmetry.space_group_name_H-M   'P 1'
#
loop_
_entity.id
_entity.type
_entity.pdbx_description
1 polymer ?
#
loop_
_entity_poly.entity_id
_entity_poly.type
_entity_poly.pdbx_seq_one_letter_code
_entity_poly.pdbx_strand_id
1 'polypeptide(L)'
;MNFFGQQFSLFDSTALGTAPTPSFIEPIDRPVPVVPRLPAPTPRNFVLDSARSLAPTWKGRAADNIAAIRLLKQIEEEERPASADEQATLARFVAFGATELATSLFPLGDDPCRTGWEAIGADLGAVVTVAERSGLMRATQYAHFTPEWIVRAMWSAMMDLGFRGGSVLEPGCGSSLFMATVPAKLAGRVAFTAVEDDPITARIAGCLFPEFWIRQEDFTRARLEAGYDLAIGNPPFSDRTVHADDAAGKLGLSLHDYFIARSIAQLRPGGFAAFVVSRWTMDKRSQSARQHIASLADLVGAVRLPQRAMLAEAGTEVVIDVLIFRKRGEGEGPGDLGWVETADVAGTDEGDGPLHINQHFLDHPGQVLGTHAWTTSPYGPTYTCQADGRDLAVALAGALANLPPSARFPEPETLRADRPRGLTRPSAIGDGGIREGSYVIEAGELHQIVDGRPSLVAIKKAGQKEGIFQKHARIIRALIPVRDHARQVLRLQLENQPYGREQGRLRAAYRAFTAAFGPINHTTITTRTDEETGVEHETRRHPNLSPFLDDPDVWLVAAIESYDEATDTGRPGPVFTDRVIHPPAEPVVTSATDALAVTLHECGRVDLPRICELLGRGREAVLAELGEGVFLDHDATTEDAEIWITADEFLSGPVRTKLASARRAAERDRRFVRNIAALEAVQPVDLRPSDVTARLGAPWIPASDVMRFCAEEIGIEASVHHTPSIACWTVAKNAFAGRAEATSVWGTERRHAGELLEDALTAAIPPIFDTWRDADGEHRELNARETEAAKDKLAKIKAAFEVWVWRDADRAERLLRVYNDTYNNLVPRNFDGSHLVLPGASNIITLRAHQKRVIWRIIAAGSTYIAHAVGSGKTFSMCAAVMEQKRLGLVTKPMIVVPGHCLAQISREFLMLYPTARILVADETNFVKAKRQRFLARAATAAWDAVIITHDAFKFIAAPAAFEAEMMQAEIDEFEAILETVDRDDRISRKRIERMKEGMVEKLAALKSRKDDLLHIGEIGIDQILVDEAQQFRKLSFATNQGNLKGIDPNGSQRAWDLYVKARYLETKRPGRGLVLASGTPITNTLGEMFSIQRFMRHEALAERNLHYFDAWAANFGDTRTELELQPSGQYKPVTRFSEFVNVADLMAMYRAFADVVQKDDLRQHVALPALQAGKRQIVVAPASDAFRAYQKTLAARITAIEGRSSKPQKGDDILLSVITDGRHAAIDLRLVGFGVNDATVPPADCETPI
;
A
#
# COMPACT_ATOMS: atom_id res chain seq x y z
N MET A 1 -13.10 -57.08 29.05
CA MET A 1 -13.63 -55.86 29.69
C MET A 1 -12.60 -54.77 29.45
N ASN A 2 -12.73 -54.05 28.35
CA ASN A 2 -13.43 -52.75 28.20
C ASN A 2 -12.47 -51.59 28.51
N PHE A 3 -12.21 -50.62 27.66
CA PHE A 3 -12.42 -50.44 26.21
C PHE A 3 -11.52 -49.22 25.87
N PHE A 4 -10.55 -49.41 24.95
CA PHE A 4 -9.84 -48.46 24.05
C PHE A 4 -9.52 -47.02 24.52
N GLY A 5 -8.30 -46.48 24.46
CA GLY A 5 -7.19 -46.64 23.49
C GLY A 5 -7.12 -45.35 22.65
N GLN A 6 -6.02 -44.65 22.39
CA GLN A 6 -4.59 -44.75 22.68
C GLN A 6 -3.95 -43.54 21.96
N GLN A 7 -2.71 -43.21 22.31
CA GLN A 7 -1.96 -42.04 21.88
C GLN A 7 -0.73 -42.54 21.09
N PHE A 8 -0.27 -41.74 20.12
CA PHE A 8 1.10 -41.60 19.58
C PHE A 8 1.57 -42.21 18.24
N SER A 9 2.19 -41.27 17.50
CA SER A 9 3.43 -41.31 16.70
C SER A 9 3.40 -41.89 15.29
N LEU A 10 4.13 -41.24 14.37
CA LEU A 10 4.86 -41.87 13.26
C LEU A 10 5.84 -40.87 12.62
N PHE A 11 7.14 -41.03 12.92
CA PHE A 11 8.21 -40.87 11.94
C PHE A 11 8.64 -42.26 11.46
N ASP A 12 9.14 -42.29 10.22
CA ASP A 12 9.64 -43.42 9.45
C ASP A 12 10.80 -44.21 10.09
N SER A 13 10.86 -45.53 9.83
CA SER A 13 11.84 -46.15 8.88
C SER A 13 12.21 -47.63 9.19
N THR A 14 12.03 -48.48 8.16
CA THR A 14 12.84 -49.65 7.71
C THR A 14 13.47 -50.68 8.67
N ALA A 15 13.24 -51.99 8.41
CA ALA A 15 14.25 -52.97 7.91
C ALA A 15 13.84 -54.48 7.98
N LEU A 16 14.15 -55.24 6.90
CA LEU A 16 14.46 -56.70 6.77
C LEU A 16 13.35 -57.75 7.09
N GLY A 17 13.07 -58.85 6.38
CA GLY A 17 13.53 -59.65 5.22
C GLY A 17 12.60 -60.92 5.20
N THR A 18 12.18 -61.55 4.10
CA THR A 18 12.83 -62.65 3.34
C THR A 18 11.93 -63.15 2.19
N ALA A 19 12.52 -63.53 1.05
CA ALA A 19 11.92 -64.17 -0.14
C ALA A 19 11.62 -65.69 0.07
N PRO A 20 11.04 -66.52 -0.88
CA PRO A 20 11.09 -66.43 -2.36
C PRO A 20 9.81 -66.73 -3.22
N THR A 21 9.91 -66.29 -4.49
CA THR A 21 9.32 -66.59 -5.84
C THR A 21 8.50 -67.89 -6.08
N PRO A 22 7.75 -68.12 -7.22
CA PRO A 22 7.80 -67.44 -8.53
C PRO A 22 6.49 -67.24 -9.37
N SER A 23 6.71 -66.50 -10.47
CA SER A 23 6.16 -66.62 -11.84
C SER A 23 4.81 -66.02 -12.24
N PHE A 24 4.92 -65.23 -13.32
CA PHE A 24 3.91 -64.64 -14.21
C PHE A 24 2.79 -65.60 -14.65
N ILE A 25 1.59 -65.06 -14.85
CA ILE A 25 0.77 -65.11 -16.08
C ILE A 25 -0.48 -64.22 -15.88
N GLU A 26 -0.84 -63.44 -16.92
CA GLU A 26 -2.04 -62.60 -17.02
C GLU A 26 -3.35 -63.37 -16.81
N PRO A 27 -4.42 -62.70 -16.34
CA PRO A 27 -5.71 -62.84 -17.04
C PRO A 27 -6.54 -61.53 -17.08
N ILE A 28 -7.08 -61.15 -18.24
CA ILE A 28 -8.42 -61.46 -18.81
C ILE A 28 -9.57 -60.58 -18.28
N ASP A 29 -10.11 -59.84 -19.25
CA ASP A 29 -11.33 -59.04 -19.27
C ASP A 29 -12.62 -59.76 -18.81
N ARG A 30 -13.46 -59.01 -18.09
CA ARG A 30 -14.92 -59.12 -18.17
C ARG A 30 -15.55 -57.72 -18.21
N PRO A 31 -16.50 -57.45 -19.13
CA PRO A 31 -17.08 -56.13 -19.30
C PRO A 31 -18.23 -55.87 -18.31
N VAL A 32 -18.27 -54.64 -17.79
CA VAL A 32 -19.36 -54.05 -17.01
C VAL A 32 -20.34 -53.35 -17.98
N PRO A 33 -21.66 -53.33 -17.74
CA PRO A 33 -22.62 -52.77 -18.69
C PRO A 33 -22.51 -51.25 -18.78
N VAL A 34 -22.43 -50.72 -20.00
CA VAL A 34 -22.48 -49.28 -20.28
C VAL A 34 -23.93 -48.83 -20.25
N VAL A 35 -24.28 -47.96 -19.30
CA VAL A 35 -25.52 -47.17 -19.32
C VAL A 35 -25.40 -46.13 -20.45
N PRO A 36 -26.38 -46.00 -21.36
CA PRO A 36 -26.28 -45.03 -22.45
C PRO A 36 -26.33 -43.60 -21.88
N ARG A 37 -25.27 -42.82 -22.13
CA ARG A 37 -25.27 -41.37 -21.90
C ARG A 37 -26.32 -40.72 -22.81
N LEU A 38 -27.26 -39.98 -22.21
CA LEU A 38 -28.15 -39.08 -22.95
C LEU A 38 -27.30 -38.08 -23.76
N PRO A 39 -27.70 -37.73 -24.99
CA PRO A 39 -26.97 -36.77 -25.80
C PRO A 39 -26.89 -35.41 -25.08
N ALA A 40 -25.69 -34.83 -25.04
CA ALA A 40 -25.46 -33.54 -24.39
C ALA A 40 -26.32 -32.44 -25.07
N PRO A 41 -26.96 -31.55 -24.29
CA PRO A 41 -27.77 -30.46 -24.85
C PRO A 41 -26.91 -29.51 -25.69
N THR A 42 -27.48 -28.98 -26.79
CA THR A 42 -26.80 -28.00 -27.63
C THR A 42 -26.88 -26.61 -26.99
N PRO A 43 -25.77 -25.86 -26.84
CA PRO A 43 -25.81 -24.51 -26.28
C PRO A 43 -26.62 -23.57 -27.19
N ARG A 44 -27.61 -22.87 -26.60
CA ARG A 44 -28.47 -21.89 -27.27
C ARG A 44 -28.82 -20.76 -26.32
N ASN A 45 -28.96 -19.55 -26.83
CA ASN A 45 -29.45 -18.41 -26.04
C ASN A 45 -30.91 -18.59 -25.60
N PHE A 46 -31.20 -18.25 -24.35
CA PHE A 46 -32.53 -18.22 -23.78
C PHE A 46 -33.36 -17.09 -24.38
N VAL A 47 -34.63 -17.36 -24.69
CA VAL A 47 -35.58 -16.38 -25.24
C VAL A 47 -36.82 -16.36 -24.35
N LEU A 48 -37.23 -15.15 -23.96
CA LEU A 48 -38.39 -14.91 -23.10
C LEU A 48 -39.56 -14.39 -23.93
N ASP A 49 -40.45 -15.29 -24.34
CA ASP A 49 -41.61 -14.97 -25.18
C ASP A 49 -42.77 -14.32 -24.39
N SER A 50 -42.92 -14.64 -23.11
CA SER A 50 -43.99 -14.15 -22.22
C SER A 50 -43.42 -13.56 -20.92
N ALA A 51 -44.26 -13.20 -19.94
CA ALA A 51 -43.78 -12.71 -18.64
C ALA A 51 -43.05 -13.81 -17.86
N ARG A 52 -42.02 -13.46 -17.08
CA ARG A 52 -41.33 -14.45 -16.24
C ARG A 52 -42.29 -15.00 -15.18
N SER A 53 -42.28 -16.32 -15.00
CA SER A 53 -43.07 -16.98 -13.95
C SER A 53 -42.42 -16.84 -12.56
N LEU A 54 -42.26 -15.59 -12.10
CA LEU A 54 -41.68 -15.29 -10.78
C LEU A 54 -42.67 -15.65 -9.67
N ALA A 55 -42.16 -16.10 -8.52
CA ALA A 55 -43.02 -16.30 -7.35
C ALA A 55 -43.74 -15.00 -6.92
N PRO A 56 -44.98 -15.11 -6.40
CA PRO A 56 -45.79 -13.94 -6.02
C PRO A 56 -45.32 -13.25 -4.74
N THR A 57 -44.46 -13.89 -3.95
CA THR A 57 -43.92 -13.35 -2.70
C THR A 57 -42.40 -13.23 -2.77
N TRP A 58 -41.82 -12.27 -2.04
CA TRP A 58 -40.37 -12.10 -1.96
C TRP A 58 -39.67 -13.31 -1.35
N LYS A 59 -40.29 -14.00 -0.38
CA LYS A 59 -39.78 -15.29 0.13
C LYS A 59 -39.72 -16.37 -0.95
N GLY A 60 -40.75 -16.46 -1.80
CA GLY A 60 -40.74 -17.37 -2.95
C GLY A 60 -39.63 -17.02 -3.95
N ARG A 61 -39.42 -15.73 -4.24
CA ARG A 61 -38.35 -15.28 -5.14
C ARG A 61 -36.95 -15.51 -4.56
N ALA A 62 -36.79 -15.43 -3.24
CA ALA A 62 -35.56 -15.83 -2.56
C ALA A 62 -35.27 -17.33 -2.73
N ALA A 63 -36.31 -18.17 -2.63
CA ALA A 63 -36.18 -19.60 -2.90
C ALA A 63 -35.83 -19.87 -4.37
N ASP A 64 -36.46 -19.17 -5.33
CA ASP A 64 -36.11 -19.23 -6.76
C ASP A 64 -34.64 -18.86 -6.99
N ASN A 65 -34.12 -17.80 -6.34
CA ASN A 65 -32.71 -17.41 -6.45
C ASN A 65 -31.77 -18.50 -5.94
N ILE A 66 -32.06 -19.11 -4.79
CA ILE A 66 -31.25 -20.19 -4.21
C ILE A 66 -31.28 -21.43 -5.12
N ALA A 67 -32.45 -21.76 -5.67
CA ALA A 67 -32.59 -22.86 -6.63
C ALA A 67 -31.75 -22.63 -7.89
N ALA A 68 -31.74 -21.41 -8.42
CA ALA A 68 -30.90 -21.04 -9.57
C ALA A 68 -29.40 -21.15 -9.24
N ILE A 69 -28.95 -20.71 -8.05
CA ILE A 69 -27.54 -20.85 -7.63
C ILE A 69 -27.14 -22.32 -7.48
N ARG A 70 -27.99 -23.16 -6.88
CA ARG A 70 -27.75 -24.61 -6.77
C ARG A 70 -27.62 -25.25 -8.16
N LEU A 71 -28.55 -24.93 -9.05
CA LEU A 71 -28.56 -25.46 -10.41
C LEU A 71 -27.34 -25.00 -11.21
N LEU A 72 -26.92 -23.74 -11.07
CA LEU A 72 -25.69 -23.23 -11.68
C LEU A 72 -24.48 -24.08 -11.27
N LYS A 73 -24.30 -24.31 -9.96
CA LYS A 73 -23.17 -25.10 -9.45
C LYS A 73 -23.18 -26.53 -9.97
N GLN A 74 -24.37 -27.13 -10.07
CA GLN A 74 -24.54 -28.46 -10.66
C GLN A 74 -24.12 -28.49 -12.15
N ILE A 75 -24.58 -27.52 -12.95
CA ILE A 75 -24.26 -27.43 -14.39
C ILE A 75 -22.76 -27.29 -14.61
N GLU A 76 -22.09 -26.50 -13.77
CA GLU A 76 -20.63 -26.31 -13.84
C GLU A 76 -19.83 -27.53 -13.40
N GLU A 77 -20.27 -28.22 -12.34
CA GLU A 77 -19.67 -29.47 -11.89
C GLU A 77 -19.79 -30.57 -12.96
N GLU A 78 -20.91 -30.59 -13.69
CA GLU A 78 -21.18 -31.52 -14.79
C GLU A 78 -20.51 -31.10 -16.12
N GLU A 79 -19.79 -29.96 -16.16
CA GLU A 79 -19.09 -29.39 -17.32
C GLU A 79 -19.91 -29.38 -18.63
N ARG A 80 -21.20 -29.03 -18.53
CA ARG A 80 -22.15 -29.07 -19.67
C ARG A 80 -22.94 -27.78 -19.83
N PRO A 81 -23.55 -27.52 -21.01
CA PRO A 81 -24.50 -26.42 -21.15
C PRO A 81 -25.83 -26.71 -20.44
N ALA A 82 -26.56 -25.65 -20.11
CA ALA A 82 -27.91 -25.71 -19.56
C ALA A 82 -28.92 -26.18 -20.64
N SER A 83 -29.82 -27.09 -20.27
CA SER A 83 -31.00 -27.45 -21.07
C SER A 83 -32.07 -26.36 -21.03
N ALA A 84 -33.08 -26.44 -21.91
CA ALA A 84 -34.16 -25.44 -21.96
C ALA A 84 -34.94 -25.31 -20.63
N ASP A 85 -35.21 -26.44 -19.95
CA ASP A 85 -35.90 -26.45 -18.67
C ASP A 85 -35.04 -25.85 -17.53
N GLU A 86 -33.72 -26.08 -17.60
CA GLU A 86 -32.77 -25.51 -16.66
C GLU A 86 -32.58 -24.01 -16.89
N GLN A 87 -32.52 -23.56 -18.15
CA GLN A 87 -32.53 -22.14 -18.50
C GLN A 87 -33.80 -21.45 -18.00
N ALA A 88 -34.97 -22.10 -18.08
CA ALA A 88 -36.21 -21.56 -17.53
C ALA A 88 -36.18 -21.43 -15.98
N THR A 89 -35.39 -22.25 -15.30
CA THR A 89 -35.17 -22.15 -13.85
C THR A 89 -34.17 -21.05 -13.52
N LEU A 90 -33.03 -21.00 -14.23
CA LEU A 90 -32.02 -19.94 -14.09
C LEU A 90 -32.60 -18.54 -14.38
N ALA A 91 -33.52 -18.43 -15.34
CA ALA A 91 -34.17 -17.17 -15.71
C ALA A 91 -35.08 -16.57 -14.62
N ARG A 92 -35.43 -17.34 -13.57
CA ARG A 92 -36.17 -16.84 -12.40
C ARG A 92 -35.29 -16.12 -11.39
N PHE A 93 -33.97 -16.13 -11.58
CA PHE A 93 -33.03 -15.41 -10.74
C PHE A 93 -33.22 -13.88 -10.89
N VAL A 94 -33.60 -13.23 -9.79
CA VAL A 94 -33.82 -11.78 -9.67
C VAL A 94 -32.83 -11.10 -8.72
N ALA A 95 -31.74 -11.79 -8.36
CA ALA A 95 -30.76 -11.38 -7.35
C ALA A 95 -31.40 -10.86 -6.05
N PHE A 96 -30.63 -10.14 -5.22
CA PHE A 96 -31.06 -9.76 -3.86
C PHE A 96 -31.24 -8.24 -3.68
N GLY A 97 -31.34 -7.48 -4.77
CA GLY A 97 -31.42 -6.01 -4.73
C GLY A 97 -32.78 -5.41 -4.35
N ALA A 98 -33.84 -6.22 -4.26
CA ALA A 98 -35.11 -5.77 -3.71
C ALA A 98 -34.98 -5.48 -2.21
N THR A 99 -35.51 -4.36 -1.72
CA THR A 99 -35.35 -3.91 -0.33
C THR A 99 -35.72 -4.99 0.69
N GLU A 100 -36.79 -5.75 0.44
CA GLU A 100 -37.23 -6.83 1.33
C GLU A 100 -36.24 -8.01 1.36
N LEU A 101 -35.61 -8.35 0.22
CA LEU A 101 -34.57 -9.38 0.15
C LEU A 101 -33.29 -8.92 0.83
N ALA A 102 -32.85 -7.70 0.54
CA ALA A 102 -31.64 -7.11 1.10
C ALA A 102 -31.69 -7.04 2.64
N THR A 103 -32.76 -6.46 3.18
CA THR A 103 -32.90 -6.27 4.64
C THR A 103 -33.20 -7.56 5.40
N SER A 104 -33.82 -8.55 4.77
CA SER A 104 -34.20 -9.80 5.47
C SER A 104 -33.10 -10.87 5.44
N LEU A 105 -32.27 -10.91 4.37
CA LEU A 105 -31.21 -11.92 4.19
C LEU A 105 -29.79 -11.39 4.46
N PHE A 106 -29.59 -10.06 4.43
CA PHE A 106 -28.30 -9.41 4.68
C PHE A 106 -28.44 -8.26 5.72
N PRO A 107 -28.74 -8.58 7.00
CA PRO A 107 -28.79 -7.57 8.06
C PRO A 107 -27.40 -6.96 8.34
N LEU A 108 -27.38 -5.77 8.96
CA LEU A 108 -26.14 -5.05 9.27
C LEU A 108 -25.47 -5.66 10.52
N GLY A 109 -24.23 -6.14 10.38
CA GLY A 109 -23.48 -6.76 11.50
C GLY A 109 -23.80 -8.26 11.68
N ASP A 110 -23.69 -8.75 12.92
CA ASP A 110 -23.97 -10.15 13.31
C ASP A 110 -25.44 -10.39 13.69
N ASP A 111 -26.33 -9.46 13.34
CA ASP A 111 -27.75 -9.64 13.60
C ASP A 111 -28.28 -10.87 12.82
N PRO A 112 -29.10 -11.74 13.44
CA PRO A 112 -29.67 -12.89 12.74
C PRO A 112 -30.62 -12.42 11.63
N CYS A 113 -30.82 -13.27 10.61
CA CYS A 113 -31.83 -13.02 9.58
C CYS A 113 -33.19 -12.70 10.22
N ARG A 114 -33.96 -11.80 9.59
CA ARG A 114 -35.26 -11.36 10.11
C ARG A 114 -36.16 -12.56 10.41
N THR A 115 -36.91 -12.50 11.52
CA THR A 115 -37.78 -13.59 11.95
C THR A 115 -38.68 -14.12 10.82
N GLY A 116 -38.58 -15.42 10.54
CA GLY A 116 -39.25 -16.12 9.44
C GLY A 116 -38.44 -16.23 8.13
N TRP A 117 -37.19 -15.78 8.09
CA TRP A 117 -36.27 -15.90 6.95
C TRP A 117 -35.03 -16.77 7.24
N GLU A 118 -34.89 -17.28 8.46
CA GLU A 118 -33.71 -17.98 8.97
C GLU A 118 -33.36 -19.21 8.13
N ALA A 119 -34.36 -20.03 7.78
CA ALA A 119 -34.16 -21.21 6.94
C ALA A 119 -33.63 -20.84 5.53
N ILE A 120 -34.15 -19.76 4.93
CA ILE A 120 -33.71 -19.27 3.61
C ILE A 120 -32.28 -18.69 3.72
N GLY A 121 -31.97 -17.99 4.80
CA GLY A 121 -30.62 -17.47 5.07
C GLY A 121 -29.56 -18.55 5.29
N ALA A 122 -29.94 -19.64 5.97
CA ALA A 122 -29.10 -20.84 6.14
C ALA A 122 -28.89 -21.57 4.80
N ASP A 123 -29.97 -21.77 4.04
CA ASP A 123 -29.92 -22.37 2.71
C ASP A 123 -29.02 -21.58 1.75
N LEU A 124 -29.10 -20.25 1.77
CA LEU A 124 -28.20 -19.38 1.03
C LEU A 124 -26.75 -19.58 1.48
N GLY A 125 -26.49 -19.56 2.79
CA GLY A 125 -25.16 -19.78 3.36
C GLY A 125 -24.55 -21.15 3.01
N ALA A 126 -25.37 -22.18 2.82
CA ALA A 126 -24.90 -23.51 2.42
C ALA A 126 -24.51 -23.59 0.93
N VAL A 127 -25.11 -22.74 0.08
CA VAL A 127 -24.91 -22.82 -1.39
C VAL A 127 -23.95 -21.78 -1.93
N VAL A 128 -23.55 -20.77 -1.15
CA VAL A 128 -22.55 -19.77 -1.56
C VAL A 128 -21.33 -19.77 -0.63
N THR A 129 -20.15 -19.49 -1.19
CA THR A 129 -18.94 -19.24 -0.40
C THR A 129 -19.02 -17.88 0.30
N VAL A 130 -18.15 -17.63 1.28
CA VAL A 130 -18.06 -16.32 1.97
C VAL A 130 -17.83 -15.18 0.97
N ALA A 131 -16.94 -15.37 -0.01
CA ALA A 131 -16.68 -14.38 -1.05
C ALA A 131 -17.88 -14.14 -1.98
N GLU A 132 -18.59 -15.20 -2.39
CA GLU A 132 -19.81 -15.10 -3.19
C GLU A 132 -20.93 -14.40 -2.40
N ARG A 133 -21.07 -14.69 -1.10
CA ARG A 133 -22.03 -14.02 -0.20
C ARG A 133 -21.76 -12.53 -0.08
N SER A 134 -20.49 -12.14 0.09
CA SER A 134 -20.10 -10.72 0.10
C SER A 134 -20.34 -10.03 -1.26
N GLY A 135 -20.16 -10.75 -2.37
CA GLY A 135 -20.52 -10.27 -3.71
C GLY A 135 -22.00 -9.93 -3.83
N LEU A 136 -22.86 -10.90 -3.50
CA LEU A 136 -24.32 -10.75 -3.50
C LEU A 136 -24.79 -9.63 -2.57
N MET A 137 -24.17 -9.50 -1.38
CA MET A 137 -24.46 -8.43 -0.42
C MET A 137 -24.09 -7.04 -0.96
N ARG A 138 -22.95 -6.89 -1.66
CA ARG A 138 -22.59 -5.60 -2.27
C ARG A 138 -23.57 -5.23 -3.39
N ALA A 139 -23.98 -6.21 -4.19
CA ALA A 139 -24.93 -5.99 -5.28
C ALA A 139 -26.31 -5.48 -4.77
N THR A 140 -26.69 -5.75 -3.52
CA THR A 140 -27.97 -5.26 -2.97
C THR A 140 -28.03 -3.73 -2.85
N GLN A 141 -26.90 -3.04 -2.87
CA GLN A 141 -26.83 -1.59 -2.71
C GLN A 141 -27.19 -0.82 -3.99
N TYR A 142 -27.12 -1.45 -5.16
CA TYR A 142 -27.24 -0.75 -6.45
C TYR A 142 -27.85 -1.55 -7.61
N ALA A 143 -28.16 -2.85 -7.44
CA ALA A 143 -28.76 -3.68 -8.48
C ALA A 143 -30.30 -3.64 -8.41
N HIS A 144 -30.95 -3.10 -9.43
CA HIS A 144 -32.41 -3.11 -9.57
C HIS A 144 -32.80 -3.62 -10.96
N PHE A 145 -33.74 -4.56 -11.04
CA PHE A 145 -34.13 -5.19 -12.31
C PHE A 145 -35.19 -4.39 -13.06
N THR A 146 -35.02 -4.21 -14.37
CA THR A 146 -36.01 -3.51 -15.19
C THR A 146 -37.21 -4.38 -15.53
N PRO A 147 -38.46 -3.92 -15.32
CA PRO A 147 -39.64 -4.66 -15.72
C PRO A 147 -39.70 -5.00 -17.21
N GLU A 148 -40.24 -6.18 -17.55
CA GLU A 148 -40.19 -6.67 -18.94
C GLU A 148 -40.92 -5.78 -19.94
N TRP A 149 -42.02 -5.15 -19.52
CA TRP A 149 -42.79 -4.25 -20.38
C TRP A 149 -42.02 -2.97 -20.74
N ILE A 150 -41.14 -2.48 -19.85
CA ILE A 150 -40.24 -1.34 -20.14
C ILE A 150 -39.20 -1.76 -21.18
N VAL A 151 -38.57 -2.92 -20.97
CA VAL A 151 -37.55 -3.47 -21.88
C VAL A 151 -38.13 -3.69 -23.28
N ARG A 152 -39.34 -4.24 -23.40
CA ARG A 152 -40.04 -4.44 -24.68
C ARG A 152 -40.39 -3.12 -25.37
N ALA A 153 -40.79 -2.10 -24.61
CA ALA A 153 -41.05 -0.77 -25.15
C ALA A 153 -39.78 -0.11 -25.71
N MET A 154 -38.65 -0.24 -24.99
CA MET A 154 -37.34 0.25 -25.47
C MET A 154 -36.89 -0.45 -26.75
N TRP A 155 -37.03 -1.79 -26.84
CA TRP A 155 -36.72 -2.52 -28.07
C TRP A 155 -37.58 -2.08 -29.26
N SER A 156 -38.86 -1.82 -29.02
CA SER A 156 -39.79 -1.34 -30.04
C SER A 156 -39.36 0.04 -30.55
N ALA A 157 -39.02 0.95 -29.63
CA ALA A 157 -38.49 2.27 -29.96
C ALA A 157 -37.20 2.19 -30.80
N MET A 158 -36.25 1.32 -30.44
CA MET A 158 -35.02 1.15 -31.23
C MET A 158 -35.31 0.64 -32.65
N MET A 159 -36.27 -0.28 -32.81
CA MET A 159 -36.68 -0.77 -34.14
C MET A 159 -37.37 0.31 -34.97
N ASP A 160 -38.20 1.17 -34.35
CA ASP A 160 -38.89 2.28 -35.02
C ASP A 160 -37.91 3.37 -35.48
N LEU A 161 -36.86 3.62 -34.69
CA LEU A 161 -35.72 4.47 -35.05
C LEU A 161 -34.82 3.82 -36.13
N GLY A 162 -35.06 2.57 -36.51
CA GLY A 162 -34.41 1.93 -37.65
C GLY A 162 -33.36 0.86 -37.30
N PHE A 163 -33.23 0.43 -36.04
CA PHE A 163 -32.32 -0.66 -35.70
C PHE A 163 -32.73 -1.97 -36.41
N ARG A 164 -31.79 -2.61 -37.12
CA ARG A 164 -32.02 -3.86 -37.88
C ARG A 164 -31.09 -5.01 -37.50
N GLY A 165 -30.20 -4.78 -36.54
CA GLY A 165 -29.12 -5.70 -36.13
C GLY A 165 -27.78 -4.97 -36.01
N GLY A 166 -26.82 -5.56 -35.30
CA GLY A 166 -25.52 -4.94 -35.03
C GLY A 166 -24.86 -5.41 -33.73
N SER A 167 -23.74 -4.78 -33.38
CA SER A 167 -23.04 -4.99 -32.11
C SER A 167 -23.69 -4.17 -31.00
N VAL A 168 -24.03 -4.84 -29.90
CA VAL A 168 -24.76 -4.25 -28.77
C VAL A 168 -23.95 -4.34 -27.49
N LEU A 169 -23.84 -3.22 -26.77
CA LEU A 169 -23.22 -3.14 -25.45
C LEU A 169 -24.30 -3.08 -24.37
N GLU A 170 -24.24 -3.98 -23.39
CA GLU A 170 -25.08 -3.91 -22.18
C GLU A 170 -24.20 -3.72 -20.94
N PRO A 171 -24.17 -2.51 -20.34
CA PRO A 171 -23.36 -2.21 -19.18
C PRO A 171 -24.08 -2.58 -17.87
N GLY A 172 -23.50 -3.48 -17.07
CA GLY A 172 -24.13 -3.97 -15.83
C GLY A 172 -25.37 -4.82 -16.14
N CYS A 173 -25.20 -5.90 -16.90
CA CYS A 173 -26.31 -6.62 -17.51
C CYS A 173 -27.20 -7.40 -16.54
N GLY A 174 -26.77 -7.65 -15.30
CA GLY A 174 -27.47 -8.54 -14.38
C GLY A 174 -27.67 -9.94 -14.98
N SER A 175 -28.78 -10.60 -14.65
CA SER A 175 -29.23 -11.82 -15.34
C SER A 175 -29.79 -11.58 -16.76
N SER A 176 -29.70 -10.32 -17.23
CA SER A 176 -30.02 -9.76 -18.55
C SER A 176 -31.38 -10.10 -19.17
N LEU A 177 -32.35 -9.25 -18.84
CA LEU A 177 -33.63 -9.21 -19.53
C LEU A 177 -33.54 -8.63 -20.94
N PHE A 178 -32.62 -7.68 -21.19
CA PHE A 178 -32.48 -7.08 -22.53
C PHE A 178 -32.04 -8.13 -23.55
N MET A 179 -31.16 -9.07 -23.18
CA MET A 179 -30.79 -10.22 -24.00
C MET A 179 -31.93 -11.25 -24.11
N ALA A 180 -32.67 -11.50 -23.02
CA ALA A 180 -33.80 -12.45 -23.02
C ALA A 180 -34.95 -12.03 -23.94
N THR A 181 -35.21 -10.73 -24.09
CA THR A 181 -36.38 -10.22 -24.83
C THR A 181 -36.01 -9.64 -26.19
N VAL A 182 -34.88 -10.04 -26.80
CA VAL A 182 -34.52 -9.62 -28.16
C VAL A 182 -35.69 -9.96 -29.10
N PRO A 183 -36.26 -8.97 -29.83
CA PRO A 183 -37.38 -9.22 -30.72
C PRO A 183 -37.06 -10.29 -31.77
N ALA A 184 -38.03 -11.14 -32.10
CA ALA A 184 -37.86 -12.23 -33.09
C ALA A 184 -37.34 -11.74 -34.46
N LYS A 185 -37.67 -10.50 -34.86
CA LYS A 185 -37.17 -9.86 -36.09
C LYS A 185 -35.65 -9.59 -36.08
N LEU A 186 -35.04 -9.54 -34.91
CA LEU A 186 -33.61 -9.30 -34.66
C LEU A 186 -32.84 -10.57 -34.26
N ALA A 187 -33.53 -11.71 -34.11
CA ALA A 187 -32.92 -12.98 -33.74
C ALA A 187 -31.82 -13.37 -34.75
N GLY A 188 -30.63 -13.70 -34.25
CA GLY A 188 -29.46 -14.03 -35.07
C GLY A 188 -28.81 -12.84 -35.79
N ARG A 189 -29.28 -11.60 -35.55
CA ARG A 189 -28.74 -10.36 -36.16
C ARG A 189 -28.07 -9.43 -35.15
N VAL A 190 -28.00 -9.83 -33.89
CA VAL A 190 -27.49 -9.03 -32.77
C VAL A 190 -26.37 -9.79 -32.09
N ALA A 191 -25.27 -9.09 -31.78
CA ALA A 191 -24.15 -9.64 -31.01
C ALA A 191 -23.92 -8.81 -29.75
N PHE A 192 -24.20 -9.39 -28.58
CA PHE A 192 -24.02 -8.72 -27.29
C PHE A 192 -22.59 -8.85 -26.76
N THR A 193 -22.07 -7.72 -26.29
CA THR A 193 -21.02 -7.66 -25.26
C THR A 193 -21.67 -7.17 -23.98
N ALA A 194 -21.76 -8.04 -22.99
CA ALA A 194 -22.41 -7.76 -21.72
C ALA A 194 -21.37 -7.85 -20.59
N VAL A 195 -21.39 -6.89 -19.67
CA VAL A 195 -20.42 -6.82 -18.58
C VAL A 195 -21.17 -6.82 -17.25
N GLU A 196 -20.81 -7.74 -16.35
CA GLU A 196 -21.39 -7.88 -15.03
C GLU A 196 -20.28 -8.08 -13.98
N ASP A 197 -20.37 -7.37 -12.86
CA ASP A 197 -19.37 -7.40 -11.79
C ASP A 197 -19.64 -8.53 -10.78
N ASP A 198 -20.91 -8.83 -10.51
CA ASP A 198 -21.27 -9.90 -9.58
C ASP A 198 -20.96 -11.30 -10.18
N PRO A 199 -20.07 -12.09 -9.56
CA PRO A 199 -19.65 -13.39 -10.10
C PRO A 199 -20.79 -14.38 -10.33
N ILE A 200 -21.75 -14.46 -9.40
CA ILE A 200 -22.88 -15.39 -9.50
C ILE A 200 -23.78 -14.97 -10.65
N THR A 201 -24.13 -13.69 -10.71
CA THR A 201 -25.02 -13.13 -11.73
C THR A 201 -24.42 -13.25 -13.12
N ALA A 202 -23.11 -12.97 -13.28
CA ALA A 202 -22.40 -13.13 -14.55
C ALA A 202 -22.38 -14.59 -15.03
N ARG A 203 -22.17 -15.55 -14.13
CA ARG A 203 -22.19 -16.99 -14.45
C ARG A 203 -23.59 -17.47 -14.84
N ILE A 204 -24.64 -17.02 -14.13
CA ILE A 204 -26.04 -17.28 -14.51
C ILE A 204 -26.33 -16.73 -15.92
N ALA A 205 -25.93 -15.49 -16.19
CA ALA A 205 -26.06 -14.89 -17.53
C ALA A 205 -25.30 -15.70 -18.60
N GLY A 206 -24.10 -16.22 -18.27
CA GLY A 206 -23.33 -17.10 -19.15
C GLY A 206 -24.04 -18.41 -19.50
N CYS A 207 -24.78 -19.01 -18.56
CA CYS A 207 -25.60 -20.19 -18.80
C CYS A 207 -26.87 -19.89 -19.61
N LEU A 208 -27.46 -18.71 -19.43
CA LEU A 208 -28.63 -18.27 -20.19
C LEU A 208 -28.26 -17.87 -21.64
N PHE A 209 -27.09 -17.27 -21.86
CA PHE A 209 -26.70 -16.69 -23.15
C PHE A 209 -25.33 -17.18 -23.64
N PRO A 210 -25.15 -18.49 -23.88
CA PRO A 210 -23.84 -19.07 -24.22
C PRO A 210 -23.28 -18.60 -25.58
N GLU A 211 -24.11 -18.04 -26.46
CA GLU A 211 -23.68 -17.51 -27.78
C GLU A 211 -23.28 -16.02 -27.71
N PHE A 212 -23.62 -15.31 -26.63
CA PHE A 212 -23.19 -13.93 -26.39
C PHE A 212 -21.87 -13.87 -25.59
N TRP A 213 -21.24 -12.69 -25.57
CA TRP A 213 -20.01 -12.48 -24.81
C TRP A 213 -20.32 -11.83 -23.46
N ILE A 214 -20.43 -12.69 -22.43
CA ILE A 214 -20.60 -12.27 -21.04
C ILE A 214 -19.23 -12.13 -20.38
N ARG A 215 -18.95 -10.97 -19.80
CA ARG A 215 -17.66 -10.64 -19.17
C ARG A 215 -17.87 -10.40 -17.69
N GLN A 216 -17.30 -11.28 -16.87
CA GLN A 216 -17.30 -11.15 -15.41
C GLN A 216 -16.19 -10.17 -14.98
N GLU A 217 -16.48 -8.88 -14.99
CA GLU A 217 -15.56 -7.83 -14.55
C GLU A 217 -16.28 -6.52 -14.26
N ASP A 218 -15.67 -5.65 -13.46
CA ASP A 218 -16.18 -4.29 -13.20
C ASP A 218 -16.19 -3.44 -14.48
N PHE A 219 -17.37 -2.98 -14.92
CA PHE A 219 -17.53 -2.12 -16.09
C PHE A 219 -16.70 -0.83 -16.01
N THR A 220 -16.44 -0.31 -14.80
CA THR A 220 -15.56 0.86 -14.60
C THR A 220 -14.11 0.58 -14.94
N ARG A 221 -13.73 -0.68 -15.12
CA ARG A 221 -12.36 -1.13 -15.44
C ARG A 221 -12.29 -1.96 -16.73
N ALA A 222 -13.43 -2.39 -17.27
CA ALA A 222 -13.52 -3.26 -18.44
C ALA A 222 -12.93 -2.59 -19.69
N ARG A 223 -12.02 -3.26 -20.40
CA ARG A 223 -11.54 -2.76 -21.70
C ARG A 223 -12.62 -3.00 -22.76
N LEU A 224 -13.31 -1.94 -23.16
CA LEU A 224 -14.35 -1.97 -24.17
C LEU A 224 -13.75 -1.58 -25.52
N GLU A 225 -14.10 -2.31 -26.57
CA GLU A 225 -13.85 -1.86 -27.93
C GLU A 225 -14.74 -0.65 -28.27
N ALA A 226 -14.36 0.13 -29.28
CA ALA A 226 -15.20 1.19 -29.81
C ALA A 226 -15.92 0.68 -31.07
N GLY A 227 -17.08 1.28 -31.40
CA GLY A 227 -17.81 1.00 -32.62
C GLY A 227 -19.12 0.22 -32.42
N TYR A 228 -19.69 0.19 -31.21
CA TYR A 228 -21.00 -0.43 -30.99
C TYR A 228 -22.11 0.33 -31.72
N ASP A 229 -23.10 -0.40 -32.25
CA ASP A 229 -24.28 0.17 -32.89
C ASP A 229 -25.28 0.71 -31.88
N LEU A 230 -25.46 -0.03 -30.78
CA LEU A 230 -26.42 0.25 -29.73
C LEU A 230 -25.81 -0.04 -28.35
N ALA A 231 -25.99 0.87 -27.41
CA ALA A 231 -25.78 0.61 -25.99
C ALA A 231 -27.15 0.64 -25.29
N ILE A 232 -27.56 -0.47 -24.69
CA ILE A 232 -28.90 -0.58 -24.09
C ILE A 232 -28.80 -1.28 -22.75
N GLY A 233 -29.49 -0.78 -21.72
CA GLY A 233 -29.46 -1.41 -20.40
C GLY A 233 -30.03 -0.57 -19.27
N ASN A 234 -29.77 -1.01 -18.04
CA ASN A 234 -30.13 -0.32 -16.81
C ASN A 234 -28.88 -0.15 -15.93
N PRO A 235 -28.11 0.93 -16.08
CA PRO A 235 -26.95 1.20 -15.26
C PRO A 235 -27.27 1.22 -13.75
N PRO A 236 -26.35 0.77 -12.87
CA PRO A 236 -26.60 0.65 -11.43
C PRO A 236 -26.81 2.02 -10.76
N PHE A 237 -27.87 2.14 -9.96
CA PHE A 237 -28.24 3.39 -9.29
C PHE A 237 -27.38 3.59 -8.03
N SER A 238 -26.28 4.33 -8.18
CA SER A 238 -25.42 4.70 -7.06
C SER A 238 -24.84 6.10 -7.22
N ASP A 239 -24.75 6.84 -6.13
CA ASP A 239 -24.07 8.14 -6.02
C ASP A 239 -22.56 8.02 -5.84
N ARG A 240 -22.03 6.79 -5.72
CA ARG A 240 -20.59 6.48 -5.66
C ARG A 240 -19.85 7.18 -6.79
N THR A 241 -18.92 8.06 -6.44
CA THR A 241 -18.06 8.74 -7.40
C THR A 241 -17.07 7.76 -8.05
N VAL A 242 -16.99 7.78 -9.38
CA VAL A 242 -16.03 6.98 -10.14
C VAL A 242 -14.83 7.86 -10.49
N HIS A 243 -13.65 7.42 -10.06
CA HIS A 243 -12.37 7.99 -10.45
C HIS A 243 -11.66 7.00 -11.38
N ALA A 244 -11.74 7.27 -12.68
CA ALA A 244 -11.11 6.46 -13.73
C ALA A 244 -10.27 7.35 -14.67
N ASP A 245 -9.29 6.75 -15.34
CA ASP A 245 -8.32 7.50 -16.16
C ASP A 245 -8.87 7.97 -17.53
N ASP A 246 -10.11 7.63 -17.86
CA ASP A 246 -10.77 8.07 -19.09
C ASP A 246 -11.44 9.46 -18.94
N ALA A 247 -11.97 9.99 -20.05
CA ALA A 247 -12.54 11.35 -20.08
C ALA A 247 -13.70 11.53 -19.09
N ALA A 248 -14.55 10.52 -18.91
CA ALA A 248 -15.67 10.56 -17.97
C ALA A 248 -15.19 10.41 -16.52
N GLY A 249 -14.16 9.61 -16.28
CA GLY A 249 -13.63 9.33 -14.94
C GLY A 249 -12.85 10.49 -14.33
N LYS A 250 -12.27 11.35 -15.16
CA LYS A 250 -11.63 12.61 -14.72
C LYS A 250 -12.63 13.65 -14.19
N LEU A 251 -13.91 13.51 -14.53
CA LEU A 251 -14.97 14.42 -14.07
C LEU A 251 -15.54 14.03 -12.71
N GLY A 252 -15.18 12.86 -12.15
CA GLY A 252 -15.73 12.39 -10.89
C GLY A 252 -17.25 12.22 -10.93
N LEU A 253 -17.77 11.63 -12.01
CA LEU A 253 -19.21 11.37 -12.16
C LEU A 253 -19.68 10.28 -11.17
N SER A 254 -20.96 10.30 -10.78
CA SER A 254 -21.56 9.17 -10.05
C SER A 254 -21.62 7.93 -10.93
N LEU A 255 -21.68 6.74 -10.32
CA LEU A 255 -21.59 5.45 -11.01
C LEU A 255 -22.51 5.34 -12.24
N HIS A 256 -23.79 5.68 -12.08
CA HIS A 256 -24.76 5.64 -13.17
C HIS A 256 -24.44 6.64 -14.30
N ASP A 257 -24.11 7.89 -13.97
CA ASP A 257 -23.75 8.93 -14.95
C ASP A 257 -22.48 8.55 -15.72
N TYR A 258 -21.51 7.94 -15.03
CA TYR A 258 -20.29 7.42 -15.63
C TYR A 258 -20.57 6.27 -16.61
N PHE A 259 -21.45 5.32 -16.25
CA PHE A 259 -21.84 4.21 -17.13
C PHE A 259 -22.48 4.74 -18.42
N ILE A 260 -23.36 5.75 -18.33
CA ILE A 260 -24.01 6.37 -19.49
C ILE A 260 -22.97 7.05 -20.39
N ALA A 261 -22.16 7.94 -19.81
CA ALA A 261 -21.16 8.70 -20.57
C ALA A 261 -20.15 7.78 -21.26
N ARG A 262 -19.65 6.77 -20.54
CA ARG A 262 -18.69 5.81 -21.09
C ARG A 262 -19.30 4.93 -22.18
N SER A 263 -20.55 4.51 -22.02
CA SER A 263 -21.23 3.70 -23.04
C SER A 263 -21.46 4.49 -24.33
N ILE A 264 -21.89 5.76 -24.21
CA ILE A 264 -22.03 6.67 -25.35
C ILE A 264 -20.69 6.88 -26.06
N ALA A 265 -19.59 7.03 -25.30
CA ALA A 265 -18.27 7.20 -25.89
C ALA A 265 -17.86 6.02 -26.80
N GLN A 266 -18.30 4.79 -26.51
CA GLN A 266 -17.95 3.59 -27.28
C GLN A 266 -18.87 3.28 -28.46
N LEU A 267 -19.94 4.05 -28.67
CA LEU A 267 -20.77 3.91 -29.87
C LEU A 267 -20.01 4.33 -31.13
N ARG A 268 -20.37 3.79 -32.30
CA ARG A 268 -19.97 4.39 -33.58
C ARG A 268 -20.73 5.71 -33.81
N PRO A 269 -20.21 6.65 -34.62
CA PRO A 269 -20.97 7.82 -35.04
C PRO A 269 -22.34 7.43 -35.62
N GLY A 270 -23.41 8.09 -35.17
CA GLY A 270 -24.79 7.75 -35.53
C GLY A 270 -25.40 6.57 -34.75
N GLY A 271 -24.63 5.87 -33.91
CA GLY A 271 -25.14 4.84 -33.00
C GLY A 271 -25.98 5.43 -31.87
N PHE A 272 -26.78 4.59 -31.20
CA PHE A 272 -27.73 5.02 -30.18
C PHE A 272 -27.41 4.44 -28.80
N ALA A 273 -27.75 5.18 -27.75
CA ALA A 273 -27.79 4.69 -26.38
C ALA A 273 -29.22 4.78 -25.84
N ALA A 274 -29.71 3.75 -25.15
CA ALA A 274 -31.02 3.74 -24.51
C ALA A 274 -30.91 3.17 -23.09
N PHE A 275 -31.15 3.98 -22.07
CA PHE A 275 -30.97 3.59 -20.67
C PHE A 275 -32.21 3.83 -19.83
N VAL A 276 -32.45 2.92 -18.89
CA VAL A 276 -33.28 3.19 -17.72
C VAL A 276 -32.37 3.75 -16.64
N VAL A 277 -32.68 4.93 -16.11
CA VAL A 277 -31.83 5.62 -15.14
C VAL A 277 -32.68 6.23 -14.03
N SER A 278 -32.08 6.52 -12.87
CA SER A 278 -32.76 7.33 -11.86
C SER A 278 -32.95 8.77 -12.35
N ARG A 279 -33.97 9.47 -11.84
CA ARG A 279 -34.21 10.89 -12.16
C ARG A 279 -33.02 11.83 -11.92
N TRP A 280 -32.05 11.40 -11.11
CA TRP A 280 -30.88 12.21 -10.75
C TRP A 280 -29.98 12.53 -11.94
N THR A 281 -29.92 11.70 -12.99
CA THR A 281 -29.15 12.06 -14.20
C THR A 281 -29.66 13.37 -14.81
N MET A 282 -30.99 13.54 -14.87
CA MET A 282 -31.64 14.71 -15.45
C MET A 282 -31.78 15.87 -14.44
N ASP A 283 -32.16 15.59 -13.19
CA ASP A 283 -32.53 16.63 -12.22
C ASP A 283 -31.38 17.10 -11.29
N LYS A 284 -30.19 16.46 -11.35
CA LYS A 284 -29.06 16.85 -10.48
C LYS A 284 -28.63 18.30 -10.77
N ARG A 285 -28.41 19.09 -9.70
CA ARG A 285 -27.99 20.51 -9.79
C ARG A 285 -26.67 20.69 -10.53
N SER A 286 -25.72 19.77 -10.36
CA SER A 286 -24.47 19.77 -11.12
C SER A 286 -24.74 19.38 -12.57
N GLN A 287 -24.33 20.25 -13.51
CA GLN A 287 -24.46 20.01 -14.94
C GLN A 287 -23.34 19.15 -15.54
N SER A 288 -22.32 18.77 -14.75
CA SER A 288 -21.08 18.16 -15.28
C SER A 288 -21.32 16.91 -16.12
N ALA A 289 -22.17 15.97 -15.67
CA ALA A 289 -22.52 14.79 -16.44
C ALA A 289 -23.26 15.13 -17.74
N ARG A 290 -24.27 16.02 -17.66
CA ARG A 290 -25.09 16.42 -18.81
C ARG A 290 -24.28 17.18 -19.85
N GLN A 291 -23.41 18.11 -19.44
CA GLN A 291 -22.49 18.81 -20.33
C GLN A 291 -21.52 17.86 -21.04
N HIS A 292 -20.98 16.89 -20.31
CA HIS A 292 -20.08 15.90 -20.90
C HIS A 292 -20.81 15.00 -21.91
N ILE A 293 -22.00 14.51 -21.58
CA ILE A 293 -22.83 13.70 -22.49
C ILE A 293 -23.23 14.54 -23.72
N ALA A 294 -23.68 15.79 -23.53
CA ALA A 294 -24.03 16.71 -24.60
C ALA A 294 -22.84 17.00 -25.54
N SER A 295 -21.60 16.92 -25.05
CA SER A 295 -20.41 17.05 -25.90
C SER A 295 -20.21 15.88 -26.88
N LEU A 296 -20.84 14.72 -26.62
CA LEU A 296 -20.69 13.50 -27.40
C LEU A 296 -21.95 13.13 -28.20
N ALA A 297 -23.13 13.41 -27.67
CA ALA A 297 -24.39 12.91 -28.19
C ALA A 297 -25.54 13.92 -28.01
N ASP A 298 -26.57 13.77 -28.85
CA ASP A 298 -27.83 14.52 -28.74
C ASP A 298 -28.86 13.69 -27.94
N LEU A 299 -29.64 14.35 -27.08
CA LEU A 299 -30.80 13.72 -26.43
C LEU A 299 -31.93 13.62 -27.47
N VAL A 300 -32.29 12.40 -27.87
CA VAL A 300 -33.36 12.12 -28.85
C VAL A 300 -34.73 12.08 -28.17
N GLY A 301 -34.76 11.62 -26.91
CA GLY A 301 -35.94 11.73 -26.07
C GLY A 301 -35.70 11.23 -24.65
N ALA A 302 -36.54 11.69 -23.73
CA ALA A 302 -36.53 11.30 -22.33
C ALA A 302 -37.95 11.12 -21.84
N VAL A 303 -38.28 9.98 -21.22
CA VAL A 303 -39.62 9.72 -20.66
C VAL A 303 -39.50 9.45 -19.17
N ARG A 304 -40.20 10.22 -18.34
CA ARG A 304 -40.20 10.07 -16.88
C ARG A 304 -41.36 9.21 -16.41
N LEU A 305 -41.07 8.21 -15.58
CA LEU A 305 -42.07 7.30 -15.00
C LEU A 305 -42.28 7.55 -13.49
N PRO A 306 -43.48 7.23 -12.97
CA PRO A 306 -43.78 7.37 -11.54
C PRO A 306 -42.91 6.52 -10.61
N GLN A 307 -42.78 6.95 -9.36
CA GLN A 307 -41.94 6.33 -8.32
C GLN A 307 -42.17 4.83 -8.10
N ARG A 308 -43.35 4.30 -8.42
CA ARG A 308 -43.73 2.89 -8.17
C ARG A 308 -43.70 2.01 -9.43
N ALA A 309 -43.18 2.52 -10.56
CA ALA A 309 -43.17 1.81 -11.84
C ALA A 309 -42.39 0.48 -11.82
N MET A 310 -41.40 0.35 -10.93
CA MET A 310 -40.58 -0.87 -10.80
C MET A 310 -40.94 -1.74 -9.58
N LEU A 311 -41.92 -1.34 -8.75
CA LEU A 311 -42.13 -1.94 -7.43
C LEU A 311 -42.49 -3.43 -7.49
N ALA A 312 -43.38 -3.84 -8.39
CA ALA A 312 -43.90 -5.21 -8.44
C ALA A 312 -42.85 -6.27 -8.83
N GLU A 313 -41.88 -5.89 -9.68
CA GLU A 313 -40.87 -6.81 -10.21
C GLU A 313 -39.48 -6.59 -9.57
N ALA A 314 -39.10 -5.34 -9.29
CA ALA A 314 -37.78 -4.96 -8.78
C ALA A 314 -37.74 -4.64 -7.28
N GLY A 315 -38.89 -4.40 -6.64
CA GLY A 315 -38.98 -4.12 -5.21
C GLY A 315 -38.48 -2.73 -4.79
N THR A 316 -38.48 -1.77 -5.71
CA THR A 316 -37.92 -0.42 -5.50
C THR A 316 -38.93 0.68 -5.80
N GLU A 317 -38.96 1.71 -4.96
CA GLU A 317 -39.81 2.89 -5.09
C GLU A 317 -39.00 4.13 -5.51
N VAL A 318 -38.49 4.11 -6.74
CA VAL A 318 -37.65 5.18 -7.32
C VAL A 318 -38.30 5.76 -8.57
N VAL A 319 -38.20 7.09 -8.74
CA VAL A 319 -38.56 7.76 -9.99
C VAL A 319 -37.46 7.49 -11.01
N ILE A 320 -37.84 6.96 -12.17
CA ILE A 320 -36.91 6.61 -13.25
C ILE A 320 -37.21 7.40 -14.52
N ASP A 321 -36.18 7.62 -15.30
CA ASP A 321 -36.24 8.19 -16.64
C ASP A 321 -35.74 7.14 -17.65
N VAL A 322 -36.42 7.03 -18.79
CA VAL A 322 -35.92 6.31 -19.97
C VAL A 322 -35.29 7.35 -20.89
N LEU A 323 -33.98 7.31 -21.05
CA LEU A 323 -33.21 8.27 -21.85
C LEU A 323 -32.69 7.62 -23.13
N ILE A 324 -32.87 8.32 -24.25
CA ILE A 324 -32.38 7.89 -25.57
C ILE A 324 -31.47 8.96 -26.14
N PHE A 325 -30.25 8.56 -26.47
CA PHE A 325 -29.22 9.42 -27.04
C PHE A 325 -28.78 8.92 -28.42
N ARG A 326 -28.37 9.83 -29.30
CA ARG A 326 -27.69 9.52 -30.57
C ARG A 326 -26.29 10.12 -30.55
N LYS A 327 -25.26 9.29 -30.74
CA LYS A 327 -23.88 9.77 -30.85
C LYS A 327 -23.72 10.60 -32.13
N ARG A 328 -23.17 11.81 -31.99
CA ARG A 328 -22.99 12.73 -33.11
C ARG A 328 -21.94 12.25 -34.11
N GLY A 329 -22.15 12.61 -35.38
CA GLY A 329 -21.17 12.46 -36.45
C GLY A 329 -19.95 13.35 -36.26
N GLU A 330 -18.81 12.98 -36.86
CA GLU A 330 -17.66 13.88 -36.91
C GLU A 330 -18.03 15.18 -37.67
N GLY A 331 -17.86 16.33 -37.00
CA GLY A 331 -18.19 17.64 -37.57
C GLY A 331 -19.65 18.08 -37.44
N GLU A 332 -20.53 17.27 -36.83
CA GLU A 332 -21.93 17.61 -36.58
C GLU A 332 -22.08 18.55 -35.36
N GLY A 333 -22.76 19.68 -35.55
CA GLY A 333 -23.04 20.64 -34.48
C GLY A 333 -23.95 20.03 -33.38
N PRO A 334 -23.94 20.58 -32.16
CA PRO A 334 -24.81 20.09 -31.09
C PRO A 334 -26.28 20.34 -31.43
N GLY A 335 -27.16 19.38 -31.08
CA GLY A 335 -28.60 19.55 -31.11
C GLY A 335 -29.13 20.45 -29.98
N ASP A 336 -30.36 20.21 -29.53
CA ASP A 336 -30.94 20.96 -28.42
C ASP A 336 -30.16 20.71 -27.12
N LEU A 337 -29.76 21.81 -26.46
CA LEU A 337 -29.01 21.81 -25.20
C LEU A 337 -29.88 22.22 -24.00
N GLY A 338 -31.18 22.50 -24.20
CA GLY A 338 -32.09 22.87 -23.11
C GLY A 338 -32.15 21.84 -21.98
N TRP A 339 -32.01 20.55 -22.31
CA TRP A 339 -31.96 19.46 -21.33
C TRP A 339 -30.71 19.46 -20.42
N VAL A 340 -29.69 20.28 -20.70
CA VAL A 340 -28.54 20.45 -19.78
C VAL A 340 -28.95 21.25 -18.54
N GLU A 341 -29.94 22.13 -18.68
CA GLU A 341 -30.42 23.05 -17.66
C GLU A 341 -31.56 22.45 -16.82
N THR A 342 -31.74 23.04 -15.64
CA THR A 342 -32.82 22.73 -14.70
C THR A 342 -33.58 24.01 -14.38
N ALA A 343 -34.88 23.90 -14.13
CA ALA A 343 -35.75 25.04 -13.84
C ALA A 343 -36.82 24.70 -12.79
N ASP A 344 -37.39 25.75 -12.21
CA ASP A 344 -38.39 25.67 -11.16
C ASP A 344 -39.79 25.35 -11.73
N VAL A 345 -40.50 24.44 -11.08
CA VAL A 345 -41.90 24.12 -11.40
C VAL A 345 -42.80 25.16 -10.72
N ALA A 346 -43.43 26.02 -11.51
CA ALA A 346 -44.31 27.07 -10.99
C ALA A 346 -45.47 26.50 -10.16
N GLY A 347 -45.80 27.16 -9.04
CA GLY A 347 -46.94 26.81 -8.19
C GLY A 347 -46.75 25.59 -7.28
N THR A 348 -45.51 25.16 -7.06
CA THR A 348 -45.18 23.97 -6.24
C THR A 348 -44.43 24.31 -4.94
N ASP A 349 -44.38 25.58 -4.55
CA ASP A 349 -43.76 25.98 -3.28
C ASP A 349 -44.72 25.68 -2.11
N GLU A 350 -44.36 24.71 -1.28
CA GLU A 350 -45.10 24.28 -0.09
C GLU A 350 -44.42 24.75 1.22
N GLY A 351 -43.48 25.69 1.14
CA GLY A 351 -42.72 26.23 2.29
C GLY A 351 -41.23 25.87 2.30
N ASP A 352 -40.78 25.05 1.34
CA ASP A 352 -39.39 24.61 1.14
C ASP A 352 -38.80 25.12 -0.20
N GLY A 353 -39.48 26.06 -0.87
CA GLY A 353 -39.17 26.54 -2.22
C GLY A 353 -39.88 25.71 -3.30
N PRO A 354 -39.86 26.15 -4.58
CA PRO A 354 -40.46 25.40 -5.68
C PRO A 354 -39.69 24.11 -5.98
N LEU A 355 -40.39 23.09 -6.53
CA LEU A 355 -39.75 21.88 -7.07
C LEU A 355 -38.78 22.28 -8.20
N HIS A 356 -37.60 21.66 -8.22
CA HIS A 356 -36.58 21.90 -9.24
C HIS A 356 -36.36 20.65 -10.08
N ILE A 357 -36.60 20.72 -11.39
CA ILE A 357 -36.49 19.58 -12.33
C ILE A 357 -35.75 19.97 -13.60
N ASN A 358 -35.37 18.97 -14.41
CA ASN A 358 -34.78 19.22 -15.72
C ASN A 358 -35.73 19.98 -16.65
N GLN A 359 -35.19 20.98 -17.37
CA GLN A 359 -35.97 21.81 -18.27
C GLN A 359 -36.66 21.00 -19.39
N HIS A 360 -36.05 19.89 -19.84
CA HIS A 360 -36.65 19.00 -20.83
C HIS A 360 -38.05 18.50 -20.43
N PHE A 361 -38.25 18.14 -19.16
CA PHE A 361 -39.53 17.64 -18.66
C PHE A 361 -40.57 18.74 -18.44
N LEU A 362 -40.14 19.99 -18.27
CA LEU A 362 -41.03 21.16 -18.27
C LEU A 362 -41.53 21.50 -19.67
N ASP A 363 -40.62 21.48 -20.64
CA ASP A 363 -40.91 21.82 -22.04
C ASP A 363 -41.70 20.70 -22.74
N HIS A 364 -41.61 19.46 -22.24
CA HIS A 364 -42.27 18.27 -22.80
C HIS A 364 -43.14 17.54 -21.76
N PRO A 365 -44.23 18.15 -21.24
CA PRO A 365 -45.06 17.55 -20.19
C PRO A 365 -45.72 16.23 -20.61
N GLY A 366 -45.92 16.00 -21.91
CA GLY A 366 -46.42 14.72 -22.45
C GLY A 366 -45.45 13.55 -22.28
N GLN A 367 -44.18 13.81 -21.96
CA GLN A 367 -43.16 12.80 -21.66
C GLN A 367 -43.03 12.51 -20.15
N VAL A 368 -43.88 13.11 -19.32
CA VAL A 368 -44.00 12.80 -17.88
C VAL A 368 -45.25 11.95 -17.68
N LEU A 369 -45.06 10.67 -17.29
CA LEU A 369 -46.15 9.70 -17.16
C LEU A 369 -46.78 9.70 -15.75
N GLY A 370 -47.00 10.88 -15.20
CA GLY A 370 -47.54 11.13 -13.86
C GLY A 370 -47.54 12.63 -13.55
N THR A 371 -47.56 12.99 -12.27
CA THR A 371 -47.63 14.38 -11.81
C THR A 371 -46.42 14.73 -10.94
N HIS A 372 -45.79 15.88 -11.17
CA HIS A 372 -44.74 16.42 -10.29
C HIS A 372 -45.34 16.75 -8.91
N ALA A 373 -44.76 16.22 -7.83
CA ALA A 373 -45.27 16.44 -6.47
C ALA A 373 -44.15 16.40 -5.43
N TRP A 374 -44.39 16.99 -4.26
CA TRP A 374 -43.57 16.77 -3.07
C TRP A 374 -43.89 15.42 -2.42
N THR A 375 -42.88 14.83 -1.79
CA THR A 375 -42.99 13.67 -0.90
C THR A 375 -41.99 13.79 0.24
N THR A 376 -42.05 12.93 1.25
CA THR A 376 -41.14 12.96 2.39
C THR A 376 -40.20 11.76 2.35
N SER A 377 -38.89 12.03 2.40
CA SER A 377 -37.85 11.02 2.58
C SER A 377 -37.33 11.02 4.03
N PRO A 378 -36.54 10.03 4.47
CA PRO A 378 -35.87 10.04 5.78
C PRO A 378 -34.98 11.27 6.06
N TYR A 379 -34.62 12.02 5.01
CA TYR A 379 -33.79 13.22 5.09
C TYR A 379 -34.58 14.52 4.87
N GLY A 380 -35.92 14.45 4.82
CA GLY A 380 -36.81 15.61 4.64
C GLY A 380 -37.60 15.60 3.32
N PRO A 381 -38.31 16.70 3.02
CA PRO A 381 -39.09 16.89 1.79
C PRO A 381 -38.23 16.70 0.53
N THR A 382 -38.76 16.00 -0.47
CA THR A 382 -38.11 15.76 -1.76
C THR A 382 -39.14 15.60 -2.89
N TYR A 383 -38.69 15.64 -4.14
CA TYR A 383 -39.58 15.48 -5.30
C TYR A 383 -39.95 14.00 -5.54
N THR A 384 -41.18 13.79 -6.02
CA THR A 384 -41.64 12.55 -6.64
C THR A 384 -42.39 12.80 -7.96
N CYS A 385 -42.49 11.77 -8.79
CA CYS A 385 -43.46 11.69 -9.88
C CYS A 385 -44.59 10.77 -9.41
N GLN A 386 -45.72 11.37 -9.06
CA GLN A 386 -46.89 10.66 -8.53
C GLN A 386 -47.65 9.99 -9.68
N ALA A 387 -48.04 8.73 -9.48
CA ALA A 387 -48.85 8.01 -10.44
C ALA A 387 -50.27 8.61 -10.50
N ASP A 388 -50.81 8.73 -11.71
CA ASP A 388 -52.13 9.33 -11.97
C ASP A 388 -53.17 8.29 -12.45
N GLY A 389 -52.84 7.00 -12.36
CA GLY A 389 -53.74 5.88 -12.66
C GLY A 389 -53.78 5.44 -14.13
N ARG A 390 -52.99 6.07 -15.03
CA ARG A 390 -52.88 5.63 -16.43
C ARG A 390 -52.19 4.27 -16.56
N ASP A 391 -52.49 3.53 -17.63
CA ASP A 391 -51.74 2.32 -17.98
C ASP A 391 -50.33 2.70 -18.44
N LEU A 392 -49.34 2.42 -17.59
CA LEU A 392 -47.94 2.81 -17.83
C LEU A 392 -47.32 2.12 -19.05
N ALA A 393 -47.74 0.89 -19.37
CA ALA A 393 -47.20 0.17 -20.52
C ALA A 393 -47.66 0.82 -21.83
N VAL A 394 -48.96 1.16 -21.92
CA VAL A 394 -49.53 1.88 -23.07
C VAL A 394 -48.96 3.29 -23.17
N ALA A 395 -48.86 4.00 -22.04
CA ALA A 395 -48.38 5.38 -22.00
C ALA A 395 -46.89 5.49 -22.38
N LEU A 396 -46.04 4.56 -21.91
CA LEU A 396 -44.62 4.53 -22.28
C LEU A 396 -44.44 4.22 -23.77
N ALA A 397 -45.15 3.23 -24.29
CA ALA A 397 -45.10 2.90 -25.71
C ALA A 397 -45.52 4.10 -26.58
N GLY A 398 -46.60 4.80 -26.20
CA GLY A 398 -47.04 6.02 -26.89
C GLY A 398 -46.03 7.17 -26.81
N ALA A 399 -45.40 7.39 -25.65
CA ALA A 399 -44.38 8.42 -25.48
C ALA A 399 -43.13 8.16 -26.32
N LEU A 400 -42.67 6.89 -26.37
CA LEU A 400 -41.51 6.48 -27.17
C LEU A 400 -41.79 6.42 -28.68
N ALA A 401 -43.04 6.22 -29.10
CA ALA A 401 -43.42 6.26 -30.52
C ALA A 401 -43.37 7.68 -31.12
N ASN A 402 -43.44 8.72 -30.27
CA ASN A 402 -43.44 10.13 -30.66
C ASN A 402 -42.03 10.76 -30.73
N LEU A 403 -40.97 9.94 -30.76
CA LEU A 403 -39.59 10.42 -30.90
C LEU A 403 -39.36 11.07 -32.29
N PRO A 404 -38.49 12.08 -32.39
CA PRO A 404 -38.32 12.89 -33.60
C PRO A 404 -37.86 12.04 -34.81
N PRO A 405 -38.48 12.20 -36.00
CA PRO A 405 -38.18 11.36 -37.19
C PRO A 405 -36.76 11.49 -37.75
N SER A 406 -36.04 12.55 -37.37
CA SER A 406 -34.70 12.89 -37.86
C SER A 406 -33.58 12.02 -37.28
N ALA A 407 -33.84 11.32 -36.16
CA ALA A 407 -32.88 10.42 -35.53
C ALA A 407 -33.11 8.98 -36.05
N ARG A 408 -32.40 8.58 -37.11
CA ARG A 408 -32.42 7.19 -37.59
C ARG A 408 -31.06 6.51 -37.48
N PHE A 409 -31.08 5.21 -37.22
CA PHE A 409 -29.88 4.37 -37.28
C PHE A 409 -29.26 4.41 -38.69
N PRO A 410 -27.91 4.46 -38.80
CA PRO A 410 -27.22 4.24 -40.06
C PRO A 410 -27.37 2.79 -40.54
N GLU A 411 -27.13 2.54 -41.84
CA GLU A 411 -27.09 1.19 -42.39
C GLU A 411 -26.06 0.31 -41.63
N PRO A 412 -26.33 -0.98 -41.40
CA PRO A 412 -25.38 -1.87 -40.73
C PRO A 412 -24.11 -2.07 -41.58
N GLU A 413 -22.94 -1.73 -41.03
CA GLU A 413 -21.68 -1.76 -41.81
C GLU A 413 -21.14 -3.18 -42.06
N THR A 414 -21.52 -4.18 -41.26
CA THR A 414 -21.40 -5.64 -41.47
C THR A 414 -21.65 -6.33 -40.12
N LEU A 415 -22.27 -7.52 -40.11
CA LEU A 415 -22.43 -8.33 -38.90
C LEU A 415 -21.06 -8.82 -38.42
N ARG A 416 -20.41 -8.09 -37.51
CA ARG A 416 -19.29 -8.63 -36.72
C ARG A 416 -19.84 -9.60 -35.67
N ALA A 417 -19.98 -10.87 -36.06
CA ALA A 417 -20.37 -11.97 -35.19
C ALA A 417 -19.20 -12.91 -34.87
N ASP A 418 -17.95 -12.46 -35.01
CA ASP A 418 -16.79 -13.24 -34.57
C ASP A 418 -16.43 -12.90 -33.14
N ARG A 419 -16.60 -13.87 -32.23
CA ARG A 419 -15.84 -13.91 -30.96
C ARG A 419 -14.37 -13.63 -31.29
N PRO A 420 -13.68 -12.70 -30.61
CA PRO A 420 -12.23 -12.63 -30.74
C PRO A 420 -11.63 -13.98 -30.30
N ARG A 421 -11.26 -14.81 -31.27
CA ARG A 421 -10.50 -16.04 -31.04
C ARG A 421 -9.06 -15.65 -30.77
N GLY A 422 -8.57 -15.96 -29.57
CA GLY A 422 -7.15 -15.94 -29.25
C GLY A 422 -6.71 -14.80 -28.35
N LEU A 423 -7.10 -14.86 -27.08
CA LEU A 423 -6.21 -14.47 -25.98
C LEU A 423 -5.74 -15.75 -25.30
N THR A 424 -4.93 -16.54 -26.02
CA THR A 424 -4.02 -17.46 -25.38
C THR A 424 -3.04 -16.62 -24.58
N ARG A 425 -2.92 -16.89 -23.26
CA ARG A 425 -1.76 -16.45 -22.48
C ARG A 425 -0.49 -16.75 -23.30
N PRO A 426 0.42 -15.78 -23.52
CA PRO A 426 1.77 -16.14 -23.90
C PRO A 426 2.36 -16.98 -22.76
N SER A 427 2.66 -18.22 -23.09
CA SER A 427 3.52 -19.10 -22.32
C SER A 427 4.79 -18.36 -21.92
N ALA A 428 5.25 -18.63 -20.70
CA ALA A 428 6.53 -18.18 -20.16
C ALA A 428 7.67 -18.36 -21.17
N ILE A 429 8.51 -17.34 -21.23
CA ILE A 429 9.70 -17.23 -22.08
C ILE A 429 10.73 -18.26 -21.62
N GLY A 430 11.03 -19.20 -22.52
CA GLY A 430 12.27 -19.98 -22.52
C GLY A 430 13.12 -19.58 -23.73
N ASP A 431 14.43 -19.46 -23.51
CA ASP A 431 15.52 -19.36 -24.48
C ASP A 431 15.56 -18.20 -25.49
N GLY A 432 16.55 -17.31 -25.32
CA GLY A 432 17.30 -16.70 -26.43
C GLY A 432 16.62 -15.72 -27.39
N GLY A 433 15.35 -15.35 -27.19
CA GLY A 433 14.60 -14.46 -28.09
C GLY A 433 14.98 -12.97 -28.02
N ILE A 434 14.80 -12.27 -29.15
CA ILE A 434 14.91 -10.81 -29.29
C ILE A 434 13.92 -10.13 -28.32
N ARG A 435 14.40 -9.14 -27.55
CA ARG A 435 13.65 -8.50 -26.45
C ARG A 435 12.72 -7.39 -26.94
N GLU A 436 11.64 -7.15 -26.22
CA GLU A 436 10.75 -5.99 -26.40
C GLU A 436 11.54 -4.67 -26.49
N GLY A 437 11.17 -3.80 -27.44
CA GLY A 437 11.85 -2.55 -27.73
C GLY A 437 13.14 -2.67 -28.54
N SER A 438 13.67 -3.87 -28.77
CA SER A 438 14.91 -4.06 -29.57
C SER A 438 14.69 -3.73 -31.03
N TYR A 439 15.66 -3.05 -31.65
CA TYR A 439 15.68 -2.90 -33.10
C TYR A 439 16.26 -4.14 -33.77
N VAL A 440 15.60 -4.60 -34.83
CA VAL A 440 16.04 -5.73 -35.65
C VAL A 440 15.90 -5.45 -37.13
N ILE A 441 16.67 -6.17 -37.94
CA ILE A 441 16.57 -6.13 -39.39
C ILE A 441 15.94 -7.45 -39.84
N GLU A 442 14.70 -7.40 -40.29
CA GLU A 442 13.99 -8.54 -40.88
C GLU A 442 13.72 -8.25 -42.36
N ALA A 443 14.06 -9.20 -43.24
CA ALA A 443 13.93 -9.06 -44.70
C ALA A 443 14.53 -7.76 -45.30
N GLY A 444 15.55 -7.18 -44.66
CA GLY A 444 16.20 -5.93 -45.07
C GLY A 444 15.54 -4.66 -44.52
N GLU A 445 14.40 -4.76 -43.86
CA GLU A 445 13.65 -3.64 -43.29
C GLU A 445 13.89 -3.50 -41.77
N LEU A 446 13.86 -2.25 -41.29
CA LEU A 446 14.10 -1.93 -39.88
C LEU A 446 12.79 -2.13 -39.11
N HIS A 447 12.82 -3.04 -38.16
CA HIS A 447 11.71 -3.32 -37.26
C HIS A 447 12.10 -3.00 -35.82
N GLN A 448 11.11 -2.72 -34.99
CA GLN A 448 11.23 -2.64 -33.54
C GLN A 448 10.23 -3.64 -32.95
N ILE A 449 10.67 -4.42 -31.96
CA ILE A 449 9.74 -5.31 -31.25
C ILE A 449 8.79 -4.46 -30.41
N VAL A 450 7.49 -4.53 -30.71
CA VAL A 450 6.40 -3.87 -29.99
C VAL A 450 5.34 -4.93 -29.68
N ASP A 451 4.97 -5.07 -28.41
CA ASP A 451 4.04 -6.09 -27.89
C ASP A 451 4.46 -7.53 -28.28
N GLY A 452 5.77 -7.81 -28.24
CA GLY A 452 6.34 -9.11 -28.56
C GLY A 452 6.36 -9.46 -30.05
N ARG A 453 6.03 -8.52 -30.94
CA ARG A 453 6.03 -8.71 -32.40
C ARG A 453 6.91 -7.68 -33.11
N PRO A 454 7.61 -8.03 -34.20
CA PRO A 454 8.33 -7.07 -35.01
C PRO A 454 7.35 -6.11 -35.70
N SER A 455 7.44 -4.82 -35.37
CA SER A 455 6.68 -3.73 -35.97
C SER A 455 7.58 -2.89 -36.86
N LEU A 456 7.12 -2.55 -38.06
CA LEU A 456 7.91 -1.82 -39.05
C LEU A 456 8.18 -0.38 -38.58
N VAL A 457 9.44 0.04 -38.57
CA VAL A 457 9.82 1.41 -38.22
C VAL A 457 9.63 2.32 -39.44
N ALA A 458 8.61 3.18 -39.39
CA ALA A 458 8.32 4.13 -40.47
C ALA A 458 9.45 5.17 -40.64
N ILE A 459 10.02 5.26 -41.84
CA ILE A 459 11.08 6.21 -42.20
C ILE A 459 10.47 7.35 -43.04
N LYS A 460 10.69 8.59 -42.61
CA LYS A 460 10.23 9.80 -43.31
C LYS A 460 10.74 9.86 -44.74
N LYS A 461 9.83 9.92 -45.72
CA LYS A 461 10.10 10.30 -47.12
C LYS A 461 9.85 11.80 -47.31
N ALA A 462 10.45 12.40 -48.35
CA ALA A 462 10.28 13.82 -48.64
C ALA A 462 8.78 14.20 -48.76
N GLY A 463 8.30 15.09 -47.89
CA GLY A 463 6.90 15.55 -47.86
C GLY A 463 5.99 14.90 -46.82
N GLN A 464 6.42 13.86 -46.09
CA GLN A 464 5.61 13.22 -45.03
C GLN A 464 5.92 13.77 -43.62
N LYS A 465 4.87 13.94 -42.80
CA LYS A 465 4.99 14.46 -41.41
C LYS A 465 5.33 13.37 -40.37
N GLU A 466 5.06 12.10 -40.65
CA GLU A 466 5.21 10.97 -39.71
C GLU A 466 6.45 10.11 -39.99
N GLY A 467 7.05 9.52 -38.94
CA GLY A 467 8.21 8.62 -39.00
C GLY A 467 9.54 9.20 -38.51
N ILE A 468 10.58 8.36 -38.44
CA ILE A 468 11.94 8.77 -38.06
C ILE A 468 12.72 9.34 -39.25
N PHE A 469 13.67 10.24 -39.01
CA PHE A 469 14.52 10.80 -40.07
C PHE A 469 15.42 9.72 -40.69
N GLN A 470 15.70 9.85 -41.99
CA GLN A 470 16.57 8.90 -42.72
C GLN A 470 17.98 8.80 -42.09
N LYS A 471 18.49 9.90 -41.53
CA LYS A 471 19.76 9.93 -40.76
C LYS A 471 19.69 9.02 -39.52
N HIS A 472 18.59 9.08 -38.75
CA HIS A 472 18.39 8.28 -37.54
C HIS A 472 18.27 6.78 -37.88
N ALA A 473 17.53 6.44 -38.94
CA ALA A 473 17.42 5.06 -39.40
C ALA A 473 18.78 4.45 -39.79
N ARG A 474 19.68 5.24 -40.40
CA ARG A 474 21.05 4.81 -40.73
C ARG A 474 21.90 4.56 -39.49
N ILE A 475 21.78 5.41 -38.47
CA ILE A 475 22.50 5.26 -37.19
C ILE A 475 22.03 3.98 -36.48
N ILE A 476 20.71 3.77 -36.36
CA ILE A 476 20.13 2.58 -35.72
C ILE A 476 20.63 1.30 -36.41
N ARG A 477 20.55 1.24 -37.74
CA ARG A 477 21.02 0.07 -38.53
C ARG A 477 22.50 -0.24 -38.31
N ALA A 478 23.33 0.77 -38.08
CA ALA A 478 24.77 0.61 -37.85
C ALA A 478 25.11 0.20 -36.41
N LEU A 479 24.26 0.53 -35.42
CA LEU A 479 24.46 0.15 -34.01
C LEU A 479 23.98 -1.28 -33.70
N ILE A 480 23.04 -1.83 -34.48
CA ILE A 480 22.52 -3.21 -34.29
C ILE A 480 23.65 -4.26 -34.27
N PRO A 481 24.57 -4.33 -35.26
CA PRO A 481 25.67 -5.29 -35.22
C PRO A 481 26.65 -5.07 -34.05
N VAL A 482 26.85 -3.81 -33.65
CA VAL A 482 27.72 -3.45 -32.51
C VAL A 482 27.13 -4.01 -31.21
N ARG A 483 25.83 -3.80 -30.99
CA ARG A 483 25.06 -4.37 -29.87
C ARG A 483 25.15 -5.89 -29.85
N ASP A 484 24.84 -6.54 -30.97
CA ASP A 484 24.67 -7.98 -31.04
C ASP A 484 26.00 -8.70 -30.76
N HIS A 485 27.10 -8.25 -31.35
CA HIS A 485 28.43 -8.83 -31.08
C HIS A 485 28.92 -8.51 -29.67
N ALA A 486 28.61 -7.34 -29.11
CA ALA A 486 28.95 -7.01 -27.72
C ALA A 486 28.25 -7.96 -26.73
N ARG A 487 26.96 -8.25 -26.95
CA ARG A 487 26.21 -9.24 -26.13
C ARG A 487 26.82 -10.63 -26.25
N GLN A 488 27.15 -11.05 -27.46
CA GLN A 488 27.68 -12.40 -27.69
C GLN A 488 29.05 -12.60 -27.03
N VAL A 489 29.94 -11.60 -27.05
CA VAL A 489 31.23 -11.65 -26.34
C VAL A 489 31.01 -11.82 -24.83
N LEU A 490 30.11 -11.05 -24.23
CA LEU A 490 29.81 -11.14 -22.80
C LEU A 490 29.18 -12.49 -22.42
N ARG A 491 28.30 -13.04 -23.26
CA ARG A 491 27.69 -14.36 -23.06
C ARG A 491 28.73 -15.47 -23.05
N LEU A 492 29.63 -15.47 -24.04
CA LEU A 492 30.70 -16.47 -24.12
C LEU A 492 31.69 -16.35 -22.94
N GLN A 493 31.99 -15.14 -22.46
CA GLN A 493 32.82 -14.95 -21.26
C GLN A 493 32.13 -15.46 -19.98
N LEU A 494 30.81 -15.27 -19.86
CA LEU A 494 29.99 -15.74 -18.74
C LEU A 494 29.90 -17.27 -18.69
N GLU A 495 29.66 -17.91 -19.84
CA GLU A 495 29.58 -19.37 -19.98
C GLU A 495 30.97 -20.04 -19.96
N ASN A 496 32.04 -19.26 -19.72
CA ASN A 496 33.43 -19.69 -19.78
C ASN A 496 33.82 -20.39 -21.10
N GLN A 497 33.22 -19.98 -22.21
CA GLN A 497 33.46 -20.49 -23.56
C GLN A 497 34.43 -19.60 -24.36
N PRO A 498 35.05 -20.11 -25.46
CA PRO A 498 35.92 -19.30 -26.31
C PRO A 498 35.19 -18.12 -27.00
N TYR A 499 35.68 -16.88 -26.81
CA TYR A 499 35.01 -15.65 -27.28
C TYR A 499 35.80 -14.83 -28.32
N GLY A 500 37.05 -15.21 -28.64
CA GLY A 500 37.94 -14.40 -29.48
C GLY A 500 37.41 -14.12 -30.90
N ARG A 501 36.65 -15.05 -31.50
CA ARG A 501 36.03 -14.88 -32.83
C ARG A 501 34.97 -13.77 -32.84
N GLU A 502 34.10 -13.75 -31.83
CA GLU A 502 33.06 -12.74 -31.69
C GLU A 502 33.65 -11.38 -31.31
N GLN A 503 34.72 -11.36 -30.52
CA GLN A 503 35.47 -10.14 -30.22
C GLN A 503 36.07 -9.51 -31.49
N GLY A 504 36.50 -10.35 -32.45
CA GLY A 504 36.89 -9.89 -33.79
C GLY A 504 35.75 -9.25 -34.59
N ARG A 505 34.55 -9.82 -34.54
CA ARG A 505 33.35 -9.28 -35.20
C ARG A 505 32.89 -7.96 -34.57
N LEU A 506 32.95 -7.86 -33.24
CA LEU A 506 32.69 -6.63 -32.49
C LEU A 506 33.64 -5.50 -32.93
N ARG A 507 34.95 -5.78 -33.04
CA ARG A 507 35.94 -4.81 -33.54
C ARG A 507 35.62 -4.31 -34.95
N ALA A 508 35.20 -5.20 -35.85
CA ALA A 508 34.85 -4.83 -37.22
C ALA A 508 33.59 -3.94 -37.26
N ALA A 509 32.55 -4.31 -36.52
CA ALA A 509 31.30 -3.54 -36.43
C ALA A 509 31.54 -2.14 -35.85
N TYR A 510 32.33 -2.04 -34.77
CA TYR A 510 32.70 -0.76 -34.15
C TYR A 510 33.45 0.15 -35.12
N ARG A 511 34.49 -0.36 -35.81
CA ARG A 511 35.25 0.44 -36.79
C ARG A 511 34.39 0.95 -37.94
N ALA A 512 33.45 0.13 -38.42
CA ALA A 512 32.52 0.52 -39.47
C ALA A 512 31.57 1.65 -39.00
N PHE A 513 31.08 1.57 -37.75
CA PHE A 513 30.27 2.63 -37.17
C PHE A 513 31.05 3.94 -37.03
N THR A 514 32.24 3.91 -36.41
CA THR A 514 33.04 5.11 -36.14
C THR A 514 33.50 5.81 -37.41
N ALA A 515 33.78 5.05 -38.48
CA ALA A 515 34.14 5.62 -39.78
C ALA A 515 32.97 6.38 -40.44
N ALA A 516 31.73 5.99 -40.17
CA ALA A 516 30.54 6.57 -40.79
C ALA A 516 29.91 7.71 -39.98
N PHE A 517 30.00 7.67 -38.65
CA PHE A 517 29.25 8.59 -37.76
C PHE A 517 30.10 9.27 -36.67
N GLY A 518 31.40 8.97 -36.58
CA GLY A 518 32.25 9.42 -35.47
C GLY A 518 32.04 8.57 -34.20
N PRO A 519 32.54 9.02 -33.03
CA PRO A 519 32.41 8.31 -31.77
C PRO A 519 30.94 8.00 -31.43
N ILE A 520 30.67 6.82 -30.85
CA ILE A 520 29.34 6.44 -30.36
C ILE A 520 28.84 7.46 -29.33
N ASN A 521 29.71 7.90 -28.42
CA ASN A 521 29.41 8.82 -27.32
C ASN A 521 29.59 10.32 -27.67
N HIS A 522 29.66 10.67 -28.97
CA HIS A 522 29.80 12.06 -29.41
C HIS A 522 28.81 12.99 -28.71
N THR A 523 29.31 14.09 -28.14
CA THR A 523 28.54 15.03 -27.30
C THR A 523 28.61 16.44 -27.85
N THR A 524 27.45 17.10 -27.98
CA THR A 524 27.34 18.51 -28.36
C THR A 524 26.85 19.32 -27.17
N ILE A 525 27.60 20.36 -26.79
CA ILE A 525 27.25 21.29 -25.72
C ILE A 525 26.80 22.61 -26.37
N THR A 526 25.65 23.14 -25.96
CA THR A 526 25.16 24.44 -26.39
C THR A 526 24.87 25.30 -25.18
N THR A 527 25.60 26.40 -25.02
CA THR A 527 25.37 27.38 -23.96
C THR A 527 24.46 28.48 -24.49
N ARG A 528 23.35 28.75 -23.81
CA ARG A 528 22.44 29.85 -24.11
C ARG A 528 22.34 30.75 -22.90
N THR A 529 22.76 32.00 -23.04
CA THR A 529 22.59 33.03 -22.03
C THR A 529 21.19 33.62 -22.16
N ASP A 530 20.46 33.65 -21.06
CA ASP A 530 19.17 34.32 -20.97
C ASP A 530 19.40 35.85 -20.98
N GLU A 531 18.88 36.53 -21.99
CA GLU A 531 19.08 37.97 -22.21
C GLU A 531 18.42 38.85 -21.13
N GLU A 532 17.43 38.31 -20.39
CA GLU A 532 16.68 39.03 -19.37
C GLU A 532 17.27 38.84 -17.97
N THR A 533 17.89 37.69 -17.71
CA THR A 533 18.39 37.30 -16.37
C THR A 533 19.91 37.18 -16.28
N GLY A 534 20.63 37.16 -17.41
CA GLY A 534 22.08 37.00 -17.48
C GLY A 534 22.57 35.59 -17.12
N VAL A 535 21.68 34.62 -16.92
CA VAL A 535 22.02 33.25 -16.52
C VAL A 535 22.37 32.41 -17.75
N GLU A 536 23.51 31.72 -17.72
CA GLU A 536 23.93 30.78 -18.76
C GLU A 536 23.29 29.39 -18.54
N HIS A 537 22.54 28.92 -19.53
CA HIS A 537 21.99 27.56 -19.59
C HIS A 537 22.80 26.69 -20.56
N GLU A 538 23.51 25.68 -20.03
CA GLU A 538 24.16 24.65 -20.84
C GLU A 538 23.20 23.50 -21.16
N THR A 539 23.04 23.16 -22.45
CA THR A 539 22.30 21.99 -22.92
C THR A 539 23.25 20.99 -23.56
N ARG A 540 23.29 19.75 -23.05
CA ARG A 540 24.12 18.65 -23.58
C ARG A 540 23.27 17.68 -24.41
N ARG A 541 23.75 17.29 -25.59
CA ARG A 541 23.06 16.35 -26.51
C ARG A 541 24.01 15.26 -26.99
N HIS A 542 23.51 14.03 -27.17
CA HIS A 542 24.27 12.88 -27.71
C HIS A 542 23.69 12.44 -29.07
N PRO A 543 24.16 12.99 -30.21
CA PRO A 543 23.51 12.82 -31.52
C PRO A 543 23.50 11.37 -32.05
N ASN A 544 24.48 10.54 -31.66
CA ASN A 544 24.62 9.17 -32.13
C ASN A 544 23.86 8.14 -31.26
N LEU A 545 23.72 8.40 -29.96
CA LEU A 545 22.94 7.55 -29.06
C LEU A 545 21.45 7.92 -29.02
N SER A 546 21.11 9.21 -29.17
CA SER A 546 19.72 9.69 -29.09
C SER A 546 18.74 8.93 -30.00
N PRO A 547 19.08 8.57 -31.25
CA PRO A 547 18.20 7.79 -32.13
C PRO A 547 18.01 6.34 -31.72
N PHE A 548 18.90 5.78 -30.89
CA PHE A 548 18.90 4.38 -30.48
C PHE A 548 18.40 4.20 -29.04
N LEU A 549 17.92 5.28 -28.40
CA LEU A 549 17.53 5.30 -26.99
C LEU A 549 16.43 4.29 -26.64
N ASP A 550 15.56 3.92 -27.56
CA ASP A 550 14.46 2.98 -27.28
C ASP A 550 14.94 1.52 -27.23
N ASP A 551 16.14 1.23 -27.72
CA ASP A 551 16.75 -0.10 -27.64
C ASP A 551 17.13 -0.45 -26.19
N PRO A 552 16.79 -1.63 -25.66
CA PRO A 552 17.11 -2.02 -24.28
C PRO A 552 18.62 -2.03 -23.98
N ASP A 553 19.47 -2.14 -25.01
CA ASP A 553 20.93 -2.24 -24.87
C ASP A 553 21.69 -0.97 -25.31
N VAL A 554 21.00 0.16 -25.50
CA VAL A 554 21.66 1.42 -25.89
C VAL A 554 22.86 1.78 -25.00
N TRP A 555 22.75 1.53 -23.70
CA TRP A 555 23.83 1.82 -22.75
C TRP A 555 24.93 0.76 -22.71
N LEU A 556 24.63 -0.48 -23.13
CA LEU A 556 25.69 -1.46 -23.39
C LEU A 556 26.55 -0.97 -24.56
N VAL A 557 25.91 -0.47 -25.63
CA VAL A 557 26.60 0.07 -26.81
C VAL A 557 27.36 1.36 -26.48
N ALA A 558 26.84 2.21 -25.60
CA ALA A 558 27.58 3.38 -25.10
C ALA A 558 28.84 2.98 -24.30
N ALA A 559 28.72 1.97 -23.42
CA ALA A 559 29.77 1.58 -22.48
C ALA A 559 30.98 0.88 -23.10
N ILE A 560 30.89 0.40 -24.34
CA ILE A 560 32.04 -0.23 -25.01
C ILE A 560 33.08 0.81 -25.49
N GLU A 561 32.75 2.11 -25.52
CA GLU A 561 33.63 3.17 -25.99
C GLU A 561 34.01 4.12 -24.84
N SER A 562 35.31 4.32 -24.64
CA SER A 562 35.84 5.37 -23.77
C SER A 562 35.92 6.66 -24.56
N TYR A 563 35.24 7.72 -24.12
CA TYR A 563 35.14 8.99 -24.84
C TYR A 563 35.74 10.14 -24.04
N ASP A 564 36.55 10.95 -24.71
CA ASP A 564 37.09 12.20 -24.17
C ASP A 564 36.31 13.38 -24.77
N GLU A 565 35.48 14.02 -23.93
CA GLU A 565 34.64 15.16 -24.31
C GLU A 565 35.45 16.38 -24.76
N ALA A 566 36.66 16.58 -24.22
CA ALA A 566 37.48 17.76 -24.53
C ALA A 566 38.12 17.66 -25.93
N THR A 567 38.39 16.44 -26.38
CA THR A 567 39.05 16.17 -27.68
C THR A 567 38.11 15.59 -28.73
N ASP A 568 36.85 15.28 -28.36
CA ASP A 568 35.86 14.58 -29.18
C ASP A 568 36.40 13.25 -29.76
N THR A 569 37.20 12.52 -28.97
CA THR A 569 37.80 11.26 -29.41
C THR A 569 37.24 10.05 -28.64
N GLY A 570 36.82 9.01 -29.38
CA GLY A 570 36.40 7.72 -28.85
C GLY A 570 37.51 6.66 -29.00
N ARG A 571 37.73 5.87 -27.95
CA ARG A 571 38.68 4.73 -27.93
C ARG A 571 37.95 3.44 -27.57
N PRO A 572 38.28 2.29 -28.20
CA PRO A 572 37.72 1.00 -27.81
C PRO A 572 37.99 0.68 -26.34
N GLY A 573 36.97 0.28 -25.60
CA GLY A 573 37.08 -0.15 -24.20
C GLY A 573 37.63 -1.58 -24.03
N PRO A 574 37.84 -2.03 -22.77
CA PRO A 574 38.48 -3.32 -22.48
C PRO A 574 37.79 -4.54 -23.08
N VAL A 575 36.47 -4.50 -23.33
CA VAL A 575 35.72 -5.63 -23.94
C VAL A 575 36.25 -6.03 -25.33
N PHE A 576 36.97 -5.15 -26.02
CA PHE A 576 37.57 -5.41 -27.33
C PHE A 576 38.90 -6.17 -27.28
N THR A 577 39.58 -6.23 -26.12
CA THR A 577 40.91 -6.83 -25.96
C THR A 577 40.98 -7.83 -24.82
N ASP A 578 40.28 -7.57 -23.72
CA ASP A 578 40.44 -8.26 -22.44
C ASP A 578 39.22 -9.10 -22.08
N ARG A 579 39.42 -10.04 -21.15
CA ARG A 579 38.33 -10.71 -20.45
C ARG A 579 37.79 -9.75 -19.39
N VAL A 580 36.51 -9.40 -19.45
CA VAL A 580 35.87 -8.45 -18.53
C VAL A 580 34.90 -9.12 -17.54
N ILE A 581 34.70 -10.43 -17.66
CA ILE A 581 33.96 -11.28 -16.71
C ILE A 581 34.91 -12.39 -16.22
N HIS A 582 35.34 -12.30 -14.96
CA HIS A 582 36.21 -13.31 -14.33
C HIS A 582 35.39 -14.45 -13.70
N PRO A 583 35.86 -15.71 -13.76
CA PRO A 583 35.29 -16.79 -12.95
C PRO A 583 35.56 -16.50 -11.45
N PRO A 584 34.74 -17.01 -10.52
CA PRO A 584 35.02 -16.91 -9.09
C PRO A 584 36.41 -17.48 -8.77
N ALA A 585 37.19 -16.79 -7.94
CA ALA A 585 38.43 -17.33 -7.39
C ALA A 585 38.11 -18.25 -6.22
N GLU A 586 38.75 -19.42 -6.17
CA GLU A 586 38.70 -20.30 -5.01
C GLU A 586 39.33 -19.59 -3.79
N PRO A 587 38.71 -19.66 -2.60
CA PRO A 587 39.26 -19.06 -1.40
C PRO A 587 40.53 -19.81 -0.96
N VAL A 588 41.59 -19.05 -0.66
CA VAL A 588 42.81 -19.60 -0.03
C VAL A 588 42.52 -19.74 1.47
N VAL A 589 42.40 -20.98 1.94
CA VAL A 589 42.11 -21.31 3.35
C VAL A 589 43.38 -21.82 4.02
N THR A 590 43.84 -21.17 5.09
CA THR A 590 45.09 -21.56 5.79
C THR A 590 44.91 -21.91 7.27
N SER A 591 43.75 -21.60 7.87
CA SER A 591 43.43 -21.84 9.28
C SER A 591 41.96 -22.18 9.50
N ALA A 592 41.61 -22.75 10.66
CA ALA A 592 40.21 -23.04 10.99
C ALA A 592 39.33 -21.78 11.08
N THR A 593 39.91 -20.64 11.46
CA THR A 593 39.22 -19.34 11.44
C THR A 593 38.93 -18.88 10.02
N ASP A 594 39.86 -19.06 9.07
CA ASP A 594 39.63 -18.75 7.65
C ASP A 594 38.50 -19.64 7.08
N ALA A 595 38.52 -20.93 7.41
CA ALA A 595 37.50 -21.88 6.98
C ALA A 595 36.13 -21.60 7.62
N LEU A 596 36.09 -21.16 8.90
CA LEU A 596 34.86 -20.71 9.56
C LEU A 596 34.25 -19.50 8.84
N ALA A 597 35.07 -18.53 8.41
CA ALA A 597 34.60 -17.41 7.63
C ALA A 597 34.04 -17.84 6.25
N VAL A 598 34.67 -18.82 5.59
CA VAL A 598 34.18 -19.38 4.32
C VAL A 598 32.85 -20.12 4.51
N THR A 599 32.69 -20.90 5.57
CA THR A 599 31.45 -21.68 5.80
C THR A 599 30.26 -20.86 6.30
N LEU A 600 30.50 -19.86 7.14
CA LEU A 600 29.47 -18.86 7.47
C LEU A 600 28.94 -18.16 6.20
N HIS A 601 29.78 -18.03 5.18
CA HIS A 601 29.41 -17.52 3.87
C HIS A 601 28.63 -18.54 3.03
N GLU A 602 29.15 -19.76 2.86
CA GLU A 602 28.53 -20.76 1.99
C GLU A 602 27.18 -21.26 2.55
N CYS A 603 27.07 -21.38 3.88
CA CYS A 603 25.96 -22.04 4.55
C CYS A 603 25.14 -21.14 5.46
N GLY A 604 25.59 -19.89 5.72
CA GLY A 604 24.90 -18.95 6.62
C GLY A 604 24.95 -19.35 8.10
N ARG A 605 25.71 -20.41 8.43
CA ARG A 605 25.84 -21.03 9.75
C ARG A 605 27.21 -21.67 9.86
N VAL A 606 27.61 -22.06 11.07
CA VAL A 606 28.82 -22.85 11.25
C VAL A 606 28.58 -24.26 10.67
N ASP A 607 29.16 -24.55 9.52
CA ASP A 607 29.08 -25.87 8.88
C ASP A 607 30.38 -26.64 9.11
N LEU A 608 30.45 -27.38 10.22
CA LEU A 608 31.65 -28.14 10.59
C LEU A 608 32.11 -29.15 9.52
N PRO A 609 31.22 -29.93 8.87
CA PRO A 609 31.61 -30.79 7.76
C PRO A 609 32.36 -30.04 6.66
N ARG A 610 31.84 -28.88 6.25
CA ARG A 610 32.47 -28.06 5.21
C ARG A 610 33.79 -27.42 5.67
N ILE A 611 33.91 -27.00 6.94
CA ILE A 611 35.18 -26.51 7.51
C ILE A 611 36.25 -27.61 7.45
N CYS A 612 35.88 -28.86 7.78
CA CYS A 612 36.79 -29.99 7.74
C CYS A 612 37.26 -30.28 6.31
N GLU A 613 36.36 -30.18 5.32
CA GLU A 613 36.67 -30.35 3.90
C GLU A 613 37.68 -29.30 3.42
N LEU A 614 37.44 -28.01 3.73
CA LEU A 614 38.30 -26.90 3.31
C LEU A 614 39.73 -27.00 3.88
N LEU A 615 39.89 -27.62 5.05
CA LEU A 615 41.19 -27.77 5.72
C LEU A 615 41.86 -29.13 5.49
N GLY A 616 41.10 -30.13 5.01
CA GLY A 616 41.56 -31.52 4.95
C GLY A 616 41.90 -32.12 6.33
N ARG A 617 41.24 -31.67 7.41
CA ARG A 617 41.51 -32.06 8.80
C ARG A 617 40.28 -32.69 9.46
N GLY A 618 40.51 -33.55 10.47
CA GLY A 618 39.42 -34.21 11.20
C GLY A 618 38.66 -33.28 12.14
N ARG A 619 37.38 -33.61 12.40
CA ARG A 619 36.44 -32.84 13.23
C ARG A 619 37.01 -32.41 14.58
N GLU A 620 37.62 -33.32 15.33
CA GLU A 620 38.15 -33.01 16.67
C GLU A 620 39.29 -31.99 16.63
N ALA A 621 40.17 -32.08 15.62
CA ALA A 621 41.27 -31.13 15.44
C ALA A 621 40.76 -29.74 15.08
N VAL A 622 39.72 -29.67 14.23
CA VAL A 622 39.06 -28.42 13.85
C VAL A 622 38.36 -27.78 15.06
N LEU A 623 37.62 -28.55 15.86
CA LEU A 623 36.96 -28.04 17.07
C LEU A 623 37.97 -27.61 18.15
N ALA A 624 39.08 -28.32 18.30
CA ALA A 624 40.14 -27.93 19.22
C ALA A 624 40.81 -26.60 18.79
N GLU A 625 41.00 -26.38 17.50
CA GLU A 625 41.54 -25.12 16.96
C GLU A 625 40.54 -23.97 17.06
N LEU A 626 39.26 -24.20 16.74
CA LEU A 626 38.20 -23.20 16.90
C LEU A 626 37.97 -22.84 18.37
N GLY A 627 38.22 -23.78 19.30
CA GLY A 627 38.25 -23.52 20.73
C GLY A 627 36.98 -22.84 21.25
N GLU A 628 37.13 -21.74 21.98
CA GLU A 628 36.05 -20.88 22.48
C GLU A 628 35.43 -19.95 21.43
N GLY A 629 35.84 -20.05 20.16
CA GLY A 629 35.25 -19.30 19.05
C GLY A 629 33.89 -19.83 18.58
N VAL A 630 33.51 -21.06 18.96
CA VAL A 630 32.21 -21.68 18.64
C VAL A 630 31.63 -22.45 19.82
N PHE A 631 30.30 -22.45 19.94
CA PHE A 631 29.53 -23.18 20.94
C PHE A 631 28.45 -24.02 20.27
N LEU A 632 28.12 -25.16 20.90
CA LEU A 632 27.00 -26.01 20.48
C LEU A 632 25.70 -25.38 20.98
N ASP A 633 24.75 -25.14 20.08
CA ASP A 633 23.46 -24.55 20.44
C ASP A 633 22.58 -25.60 21.15
N HIS A 634 22.16 -25.30 22.37
CA HIS A 634 21.39 -26.21 23.21
C HIS A 634 19.89 -26.21 22.89
N ASP A 635 19.40 -25.16 22.22
CA ASP A 635 17.99 -25.06 21.83
C ASP A 635 17.75 -25.60 20.41
N ALA A 636 18.74 -25.49 19.52
CA ALA A 636 18.63 -25.92 18.11
C ALA A 636 19.19 -27.32 17.83
N THR A 637 20.04 -27.87 18.70
CA THR A 637 20.61 -29.22 18.51
C THR A 637 19.58 -30.29 18.83
N THR A 638 19.45 -31.27 17.94
CA THR A 638 18.64 -32.49 18.13
C THR A 638 19.54 -33.72 18.27
N GLU A 639 18.97 -34.89 18.59
CA GLU A 639 19.73 -36.15 18.63
C GLU A 639 20.39 -36.50 17.29
N ASP A 640 19.80 -36.05 16.17
CA ASP A 640 20.25 -36.35 14.82
C ASP A 640 21.12 -35.23 14.19
N ALA A 641 21.11 -34.02 14.74
CA ALA A 641 21.81 -32.87 14.15
C ALA A 641 22.39 -31.91 15.19
N GLU A 642 23.72 -31.74 15.16
CA GLU A 642 24.43 -30.75 15.96
C GLU A 642 24.49 -29.38 15.27
N ILE A 643 23.95 -28.36 15.93
CA ILE A 643 23.98 -26.98 15.42
C ILE A 643 25.02 -26.19 16.19
N TRP A 644 26.02 -25.68 15.47
CA TRP A 644 27.10 -24.87 16.04
C TRP A 644 26.92 -23.41 15.66
N ILE A 645 27.27 -22.53 16.60
CA ILE A 645 27.16 -21.07 16.46
C ILE A 645 28.42 -20.39 16.98
N THR A 646 28.69 -19.17 16.52
CA THR A 646 29.90 -18.44 16.92
C THR A 646 29.77 -17.90 18.34
N ALA A 647 30.90 -17.70 19.02
CA ALA A 647 30.96 -17.24 20.40
C ALA A 647 30.29 -15.88 20.63
N ASP A 648 30.52 -14.94 19.72
CA ASP A 648 29.93 -13.60 19.77
C ASP A 648 28.40 -13.65 19.60
N GLU A 649 27.86 -14.63 18.89
CA GLU A 649 26.42 -14.88 18.80
C GLU A 649 25.86 -15.58 20.03
N PHE A 650 26.55 -16.61 20.52
CA PHE A 650 26.09 -17.39 21.66
C PHE A 650 26.05 -16.56 22.95
N LEU A 651 27.11 -15.79 23.20
CA LEU A 651 27.31 -15.00 24.43
C LEU A 651 26.68 -13.60 24.39
N SER A 652 25.85 -13.30 23.38
CA SER A 652 25.08 -12.06 23.28
C SER A 652 23.57 -12.33 23.21
N GLY A 653 22.75 -11.28 23.27
CA GLY A 653 21.29 -11.43 23.28
C GLY A 653 20.76 -11.79 24.68
N PRO A 654 19.66 -12.57 24.80
CA PRO A 654 18.98 -12.88 26.07
C PRO A 654 19.74 -13.92 26.90
N VAL A 655 20.87 -13.51 27.51
CA VAL A 655 21.82 -14.43 28.15
C VAL A 655 21.29 -15.10 29.42
N ARG A 656 20.33 -14.51 30.14
CA ARG A 656 19.67 -15.16 31.29
C ARG A 656 18.76 -16.30 30.81
N THR A 657 18.01 -16.06 29.74
CA THR A 657 17.14 -17.06 29.11
C THR A 657 17.97 -18.23 28.58
N LYS A 658 19.07 -17.91 27.86
CA LYS A 658 20.04 -18.91 27.38
C LYS A 658 20.66 -19.69 28.53
N LEU A 659 21.03 -19.04 29.65
CA LEU A 659 21.61 -19.73 30.80
C LEU A 659 20.61 -20.71 31.44
N ALA A 660 19.35 -20.29 31.61
CA ALA A 660 18.29 -21.15 32.13
C ALA A 660 18.04 -22.36 31.21
N SER A 661 18.04 -22.17 29.90
CA SER A 661 17.87 -23.26 28.94
C SER A 661 19.09 -24.18 28.90
N ALA A 662 20.31 -23.64 28.90
CA ALA A 662 21.56 -24.40 28.94
C ALA A 662 21.67 -25.28 30.20
N ARG A 663 21.20 -24.78 31.37
CA ARG A 663 21.14 -25.58 32.61
C ARG A 663 20.20 -26.78 32.47
N ARG A 664 19.00 -26.59 31.92
CA ARG A 664 18.06 -27.70 31.66
C ARG A 664 18.61 -28.70 30.65
N ALA A 665 19.28 -28.22 29.60
CA ALA A 665 19.90 -29.09 28.60
C ALA A 665 21.07 -29.89 29.19
N ALA A 666 21.87 -29.30 30.08
CA ALA A 666 23.01 -29.97 30.73
C ALA A 666 22.62 -31.13 31.66
N GLU A 667 21.38 -31.15 32.15
CA GLU A 667 20.84 -32.31 32.90
C GLU A 667 20.75 -33.57 32.01
N ARG A 668 20.60 -33.39 30.69
CA ARG A 668 20.44 -34.45 29.71
C ARG A 668 21.72 -34.73 28.91
N ASP A 669 22.47 -33.69 28.58
CA ASP A 669 23.73 -33.77 27.83
C ASP A 669 24.84 -32.93 28.46
N ARG A 670 25.87 -33.61 28.96
CA ARG A 670 27.01 -32.98 29.66
C ARG A 670 27.85 -32.05 28.77
N ARG A 671 27.72 -32.12 27.44
CA ARG A 671 28.43 -31.21 26.52
C ARG A 671 28.06 -29.75 26.74
N PHE A 672 26.85 -29.47 27.26
CA PHE A 672 26.37 -28.13 27.55
C PHE A 672 26.92 -27.52 28.85
N VAL A 673 27.68 -28.26 29.67
CA VAL A 673 28.31 -27.70 30.89
C VAL A 673 29.25 -26.55 30.57
N ARG A 674 29.96 -26.63 29.44
CA ARG A 674 30.82 -25.55 28.94
C ARG A 674 30.02 -24.27 28.63
N ASN A 675 28.82 -24.42 28.07
CA ASN A 675 27.95 -23.31 27.74
C ASN A 675 27.51 -22.55 28.99
N ILE A 676 27.22 -23.26 30.09
CA ILE A 676 26.82 -22.68 31.37
C ILE A 676 27.93 -21.76 31.90
N ALA A 677 29.17 -22.26 31.96
CA ALA A 677 30.30 -21.48 32.48
C ALA A 677 30.54 -20.19 31.67
N ALA A 678 30.42 -20.27 30.34
CA ALA A 678 30.60 -19.11 29.47
C ALA A 678 29.44 -18.10 29.61
N LEU A 679 28.19 -18.58 29.73
CA LEU A 679 27.03 -17.71 29.92
C LEU A 679 27.00 -17.06 31.32
N GLU A 680 27.48 -17.74 32.37
CA GLU A 680 27.60 -17.17 33.72
C GLU A 680 28.57 -15.99 33.76
N ALA A 681 29.65 -16.03 32.98
CA ALA A 681 30.66 -14.96 32.92
C ALA A 681 30.16 -13.67 32.25
N VAL A 682 29.11 -13.74 31.43
CA VAL A 682 28.58 -12.59 30.67
C VAL A 682 27.25 -12.06 31.19
N GLN A 683 26.78 -12.53 32.35
CA GLN A 683 25.50 -12.08 32.91
C GLN A 683 25.54 -10.57 33.24
N PRO A 684 24.52 -9.79 32.83
CA PRO A 684 24.35 -8.42 33.30
C PRO A 684 24.24 -8.37 34.82
N VAL A 685 24.75 -7.30 35.44
CA VAL A 685 24.61 -7.09 36.89
C VAL A 685 23.13 -6.86 37.22
N ASP A 686 22.59 -7.58 38.21
CA ASP A 686 21.21 -7.40 38.69
C ASP A 686 20.98 -5.93 39.11
N LEU A 687 19.91 -5.32 38.57
CA LEU A 687 19.48 -3.98 38.94
C LEU A 687 18.84 -3.98 40.34
N ARG A 688 19.10 -2.93 41.12
CA ARG A 688 18.52 -2.72 42.46
C ARG A 688 17.23 -1.89 42.36
N PRO A 689 16.39 -1.82 43.41
CA PRO A 689 15.18 -0.99 43.37
C PRO A 689 15.45 0.48 42.99
N SER A 690 16.60 1.03 43.40
CA SER A 690 17.01 2.41 43.06
C SER A 690 17.32 2.63 41.58
N ASP A 691 17.61 1.56 40.85
CA ASP A 691 18.05 1.60 39.46
C ASP A 691 16.85 1.37 38.50
N VAL A 692 15.66 1.04 39.03
CA VAL A 692 14.44 0.76 38.27
C VAL A 692 13.33 1.73 38.66
N THR A 693 12.80 2.48 37.68
CA THR A 693 11.62 3.32 37.87
C THR A 693 10.35 2.50 37.60
N ALA A 694 9.55 2.24 38.63
CA ALA A 694 8.30 1.48 38.57
C ALA A 694 7.10 2.42 38.41
N ARG A 695 6.30 2.21 37.36
CA ARG A 695 5.20 3.12 36.99
C ARG A 695 3.89 2.38 36.82
N LEU A 696 2.80 3.02 37.23
CA LEU A 696 1.45 2.58 36.87
C LEU A 696 1.33 2.49 35.35
N GLY A 697 0.83 1.36 34.86
CA GLY A 697 0.71 1.07 33.43
C GLY A 697 1.90 0.31 32.83
N ALA A 698 3.01 0.16 33.56
CA ALA A 698 4.16 -0.62 33.08
C ALA A 698 3.78 -2.10 32.93
N PRO A 699 4.05 -2.75 31.80
CA PRO A 699 3.51 -4.08 31.47
C PRO A 699 4.04 -5.22 32.36
N TRP A 700 5.17 -4.99 33.04
CA TRP A 700 5.78 -5.95 33.96
C TRP A 700 5.19 -5.93 35.37
N ILE A 701 4.35 -4.93 35.68
CA ILE A 701 3.63 -4.84 36.95
C ILE A 701 2.30 -5.60 36.81
N PRO A 702 2.06 -6.66 37.59
CA PRO A 702 0.81 -7.40 37.54
C PRO A 702 -0.41 -6.58 37.98
N ALA A 703 -1.57 -6.80 37.36
CA ALA A 703 -2.83 -6.15 37.76
C ALA A 703 -3.18 -6.42 39.24
N SER A 704 -2.83 -7.60 39.76
CA SER A 704 -3.01 -7.94 41.18
C SER A 704 -2.25 -7.01 42.13
N ASP A 705 -1.06 -6.53 41.73
CA ASP A 705 -0.30 -5.57 42.52
C ASP A 705 -0.97 -4.18 42.48
N VAL A 706 -1.57 -3.78 41.35
CA VAL A 706 -2.36 -2.53 41.26
C VAL A 706 -3.62 -2.60 42.11
N MET A 707 -4.34 -3.73 42.10
CA MET A 707 -5.50 -3.96 42.98
C MET A 707 -5.10 -3.85 44.46
N ARG A 708 -3.93 -4.39 44.81
CA ARG A 708 -3.40 -4.33 46.18
C ARG A 708 -3.01 -2.91 46.58
N PHE A 709 -2.39 -2.14 45.69
CA PHE A 709 -2.13 -0.71 45.90
C PHE A 709 -3.43 0.07 46.17
N CYS A 710 -4.47 -0.21 45.40
CA CYS A 710 -5.78 0.42 45.59
C CYS A 710 -6.38 0.10 46.97
N ALA A 711 -6.28 -1.17 47.42
CA ALA A 711 -6.76 -1.56 48.73
C ALA A 711 -5.94 -0.96 49.89
N GLU A 712 -4.60 -0.95 49.78
CA GLU A 712 -3.69 -0.54 50.86
C GLU A 712 -3.50 0.98 50.99
N GLU A 713 -3.34 1.71 49.88
CA GLU A 713 -3.01 3.14 49.89
C GLU A 713 -4.24 4.03 49.60
N ILE A 714 -5.12 3.61 48.67
CA ILE A 714 -6.36 4.34 48.37
C ILE A 714 -7.48 3.98 49.36
N GLY A 715 -7.44 2.77 49.94
CA GLY A 715 -8.42 2.27 50.90
C GLY A 715 -9.69 1.70 50.28
N ILE A 716 -9.63 1.32 48.99
CA ILE A 716 -10.79 0.84 48.22
C ILE A 716 -10.42 -0.47 47.51
N GLU A 717 -11.19 -1.53 47.74
CA GLU A 717 -11.08 -2.77 46.97
C GLU A 717 -11.73 -2.58 45.61
N ALA A 718 -10.91 -2.51 44.56
CA ALA A 718 -11.36 -2.33 43.19
C ALA A 718 -10.75 -3.41 42.27
N SER A 719 -11.55 -3.89 41.31
CA SER A 719 -11.07 -4.76 40.24
C SER A 719 -10.33 -3.95 39.19
N VAL A 720 -9.14 -4.41 38.81
CA VAL A 720 -8.32 -3.83 37.74
C VAL A 720 -8.03 -4.92 36.72
N HIS A 721 -8.29 -4.65 35.45
CA HIS A 721 -8.01 -5.56 34.36
C HIS A 721 -6.92 -4.97 33.47
N HIS A 722 -5.98 -5.82 33.05
CA HIS A 722 -4.94 -5.49 32.08
C HIS A 722 -5.03 -6.47 30.92
N THR A 723 -5.13 -5.93 29.70
CA THR A 723 -5.09 -6.70 28.46
C THR A 723 -3.76 -6.41 27.76
N PRO A 724 -2.72 -7.26 27.94
CA PRO A 724 -1.37 -7.00 27.42
C PRO A 724 -1.32 -6.87 25.90
N SER A 725 -2.22 -7.58 25.20
CA SER A 725 -2.34 -7.55 23.73
C SER A 725 -2.81 -6.22 23.17
N ILE A 726 -3.11 -5.19 23.98
CA ILE A 726 -3.33 -3.80 23.54
C ILE A 726 -2.73 -2.75 24.46
N ALA A 727 -1.99 -3.16 25.49
CA ALA A 727 -1.58 -2.28 26.57
C ALA A 727 -2.76 -1.50 27.19
N CYS A 728 -3.94 -2.14 27.27
CA CYS A 728 -5.15 -1.51 27.79
C CYS A 728 -5.38 -1.88 29.26
N TRP A 729 -5.69 -0.86 30.04
CA TRP A 729 -5.97 -0.97 31.47
C TRP A 729 -7.37 -0.43 31.74
N THR A 730 -8.19 -1.18 32.48
CA THR A 730 -9.52 -0.74 32.89
C THR A 730 -9.68 -0.89 34.40
N VAL A 731 -10.36 0.09 35.00
CA VAL A 731 -10.63 0.10 36.45
C VAL A 731 -12.14 0.05 36.67
N ALA A 732 -12.60 -0.86 37.52
CA ALA A 732 -14.02 -0.94 37.88
C ALA A 732 -14.45 0.27 38.74
N LYS A 733 -15.02 1.30 38.10
CA LYS A 733 -15.33 2.61 38.71
C LYS A 733 -16.41 2.55 39.80
N ASN A 734 -17.30 1.56 39.75
CA ASN A 734 -18.40 1.40 40.72
C ASN A 734 -17.92 1.31 42.17
N ALA A 735 -16.73 0.75 42.42
CA ALA A 735 -16.16 0.64 43.78
C ALA A 735 -15.83 2.00 44.42
N PHE A 736 -15.64 3.04 43.60
CA PHE A 736 -15.26 4.39 44.03
C PHE A 736 -16.46 5.31 44.24
N ALA A 737 -17.65 4.92 43.79
CA ALA A 737 -18.86 5.75 43.87
C ALA A 737 -19.27 6.00 45.34
N GLY A 738 -19.51 7.27 45.70
CA GLY A 738 -19.99 7.67 47.02
C GLY A 738 -18.96 7.60 48.16
N ARG A 739 -17.68 7.34 47.87
CA ARG A 739 -16.59 7.31 48.86
C ARG A 739 -15.90 8.68 48.97
N ALA A 740 -15.83 9.24 50.18
CA ALA A 740 -15.21 10.55 50.41
C ALA A 740 -13.70 10.54 50.12
N GLU A 741 -13.04 9.41 50.36
CA GLU A 741 -11.63 9.19 50.06
C GLU A 741 -11.36 9.32 48.56
N ALA A 742 -12.30 8.84 47.72
CA ALA A 742 -12.19 8.86 46.27
C ALA A 742 -12.41 10.25 45.66
N THR A 743 -13.25 11.09 46.26
CA THR A 743 -13.61 12.41 45.70
C THR A 743 -12.87 13.60 46.33
N SER A 744 -12.15 13.39 47.44
CA SER A 744 -11.45 14.47 48.15
C SER A 744 -9.96 14.21 48.40
N VAL A 745 -9.59 12.99 48.84
CA VAL A 745 -8.20 12.68 49.22
C VAL A 745 -7.35 12.34 47.99
N TRP A 746 -7.87 11.42 47.18
CA TRP A 746 -7.21 10.85 46.00
C TRP A 746 -7.82 11.31 44.67
N GLY A 747 -8.94 12.04 44.70
CA GLY A 747 -9.54 12.64 43.50
C GLY A 747 -10.21 13.97 43.78
N THR A 748 -11.04 14.43 42.84
CA THR A 748 -11.88 15.62 42.95
C THR A 748 -13.35 15.25 42.77
N GLU A 749 -14.29 16.16 43.08
CA GLU A 749 -15.72 15.92 42.85
C GLU A 749 -16.05 15.69 41.36
N ARG A 750 -15.30 16.36 40.47
CA ARG A 750 -15.50 16.29 39.02
C ARG A 750 -14.70 15.18 38.33
N ARG A 751 -13.75 14.56 39.04
CA ARG A 751 -13.00 13.39 38.57
C ARG A 751 -12.46 12.58 39.74
N HIS A 752 -13.11 11.46 40.03
CA HIS A 752 -12.84 10.70 41.25
C HIS A 752 -11.59 9.82 41.12
N ALA A 753 -11.10 9.27 42.24
CA ALA A 753 -9.85 8.51 42.29
C ALA A 753 -9.79 7.32 41.32
N GLY A 754 -10.89 6.58 41.12
CA GLY A 754 -10.96 5.51 40.10
C GLY A 754 -10.70 5.99 38.66
N GLU A 755 -11.22 7.15 38.26
CA GLU A 755 -10.94 7.75 36.94
C GLU A 755 -9.49 8.20 36.85
N LEU A 756 -8.95 8.81 37.92
CA LEU A 756 -7.55 9.23 37.96
C LEU A 756 -6.57 8.04 38.02
N LEU A 757 -6.96 6.92 38.62
CA LEU A 757 -6.18 5.69 38.61
C LEU A 757 -6.13 5.10 37.19
N GLU A 758 -7.27 5.08 36.49
CA GLU A 758 -7.32 4.71 35.07
C GLU A 758 -6.50 5.67 34.20
N ASP A 759 -6.57 6.99 34.47
CA ASP A 759 -5.73 7.99 33.81
C ASP A 759 -4.23 7.74 34.07
N ALA A 760 -3.86 7.29 35.28
CA ALA A 760 -2.47 6.94 35.60
C ALA A 760 -2.00 5.70 34.85
N LEU A 761 -2.83 4.66 34.78
CA LEU A 761 -2.54 3.39 34.10
C LEU A 761 -2.46 3.55 32.57
N THR A 762 -3.27 4.46 32.01
CA THR A 762 -3.30 4.76 30.57
C THR A 762 -2.42 5.96 30.17
N ALA A 763 -1.72 6.56 31.14
CA ALA A 763 -0.94 7.78 31.01
C ALA A 763 -1.72 8.96 30.38
N ALA A 764 -3.03 9.02 30.61
CA ALA A 764 -3.87 10.13 30.21
C ALA A 764 -3.70 11.35 31.13
N ILE A 765 -3.91 12.54 30.57
CA ILE A 765 -3.95 13.80 31.33
C ILE A 765 -5.42 14.23 31.39
N PRO A 766 -6.02 14.43 32.57
CA PRO A 766 -7.45 14.66 32.70
C PRO A 766 -7.86 16.11 32.33
N PRO A 767 -8.59 16.37 31.22
CA PRO A 767 -9.19 17.68 31.00
C PRO A 767 -10.57 17.76 31.67
N ILE A 768 -10.85 18.86 32.37
CA ILE A 768 -12.17 19.14 32.96
C ILE A 768 -12.82 20.27 32.16
N PHE A 769 -14.04 20.05 31.67
CA PHE A 769 -14.81 21.05 30.91
C PHE A 769 -16.06 21.48 31.69
N ASP A 770 -16.38 22.77 31.63
CA ASP A 770 -17.69 23.29 31.97
C ASP A 770 -18.60 23.19 30.74
N THR A 771 -19.75 22.54 30.90
CA THR A 771 -20.79 22.37 29.87
C THR A 771 -22.01 23.20 30.22
N TRP A 772 -22.48 24.04 29.31
CA TRP A 772 -23.76 24.73 29.43
C TRP A 772 -24.49 24.73 28.09
N ARG A 773 -25.81 24.92 28.12
CA ARG A 773 -26.65 24.89 26.92
C ARG A 773 -27.39 26.22 26.77
N ASP A 774 -27.35 26.79 25.58
CA ASP A 774 -28.11 27.97 25.20
C ASP A 774 -28.96 27.72 23.93
N ALA A 775 -29.47 28.79 23.31
CA ALA A 775 -30.33 28.73 22.13
C ALA A 775 -29.60 28.24 20.86
N ASP A 776 -28.27 28.34 20.82
CA ASP A 776 -27.43 27.97 19.67
C ASP A 776 -26.81 26.57 19.82
N GLY A 777 -26.81 25.99 21.04
CA GLY A 777 -26.43 24.60 21.26
C GLY A 777 -25.81 24.30 22.62
N GLU A 778 -25.10 23.18 22.71
CA GLU A 778 -24.30 22.81 23.88
C GLU A 778 -22.87 23.38 23.71
N HIS A 779 -22.48 24.26 24.64
CA HIS A 779 -21.16 24.88 24.69
C HIS A 779 -20.28 24.18 25.73
N ARG A 780 -19.00 24.03 25.40
CA ARG A 780 -17.96 23.45 26.27
C ARG A 780 -16.76 24.37 26.39
N GLU A 781 -16.36 24.71 27.61
CA GLU A 781 -15.14 25.46 27.90
C GLU A 781 -14.23 24.69 28.86
N LEU A 782 -12.92 24.75 28.66
CA LEU A 782 -11.96 24.06 29.53
C LEU A 782 -11.84 24.80 30.87
N ASN A 783 -12.16 24.13 31.97
CA ASN A 783 -11.97 24.66 33.31
C ASN A 783 -10.52 24.43 33.76
N ALA A 784 -9.69 25.47 33.63
CA ALA A 784 -8.27 25.39 33.97
C ALA A 784 -8.03 25.05 35.45
N ARG A 785 -8.83 25.59 36.37
CA ARG A 785 -8.65 25.38 37.82
C ARG A 785 -8.92 23.94 38.23
N GLU A 786 -10.06 23.40 37.79
CA GLU A 786 -10.46 22.01 38.08
C GLU A 786 -9.53 21.01 37.37
N THR A 787 -9.06 21.35 36.18
CA THR A 787 -8.06 20.56 35.45
C THR A 787 -6.74 20.48 36.20
N GLU A 788 -6.22 21.59 36.73
CA GLU A 788 -4.99 21.57 37.56
C GLU A 788 -5.20 20.79 38.86
N ALA A 789 -6.35 20.95 39.53
CA ALA A 789 -6.65 20.17 40.74
C ALA A 789 -6.66 18.65 40.47
N ALA A 790 -7.25 18.21 39.35
CA ALA A 790 -7.22 16.81 38.94
C ALA A 790 -5.79 16.32 38.62
N LYS A 791 -4.95 17.15 37.98
CA LYS A 791 -3.54 16.83 37.71
C LYS A 791 -2.73 16.67 38.99
N ASP A 792 -2.94 17.52 40.00
CA ASP A 792 -2.26 17.42 41.28
C ASP A 792 -2.60 16.10 41.99
N LYS A 793 -3.87 15.69 41.96
CA LYS A 793 -4.32 14.40 42.50
C LYS A 793 -3.73 13.21 41.74
N LEU A 794 -3.70 13.29 40.40
CA LEU A 794 -3.05 12.29 39.56
C LEU A 794 -1.55 12.15 39.89
N ALA A 795 -0.83 13.26 40.03
CA ALA A 795 0.58 13.27 40.42
C ALA A 795 0.80 12.65 41.81
N LYS A 796 -0.10 12.93 42.76
CA LYS A 796 -0.08 12.33 44.09
C LYS A 796 -0.26 10.80 44.03
N ILE A 797 -1.20 10.28 43.23
CA ILE A 797 -1.40 8.83 43.04
C ILE A 797 -0.11 8.19 42.49
N LYS A 798 0.48 8.78 41.44
CA LYS A 798 1.72 8.27 40.82
C LYS A 798 2.87 8.21 41.82
N ALA A 799 3.11 9.29 42.56
CA ALA A 799 4.18 9.37 43.56
C ALA A 799 3.97 8.37 44.71
N ALA A 800 2.73 8.17 45.16
CA ALA A 800 2.42 7.18 46.19
C ALA A 800 2.72 5.76 45.72
N PHE A 801 2.38 5.43 44.47
CA PHE A 801 2.67 4.13 43.89
C PHE A 801 4.18 3.84 43.78
N GLU A 802 4.97 4.82 43.32
CA GLU A 802 6.42 4.71 43.16
C GLU A 802 7.13 4.38 44.49
N VAL A 803 6.61 4.88 45.61
CA VAL A 803 7.11 4.54 46.95
C VAL A 803 6.56 3.20 47.42
N TRP A 804 5.25 2.99 47.27
CA TRP A 804 4.56 1.80 47.76
C TRP A 804 5.11 0.51 47.14
N VAL A 805 5.37 0.50 45.83
CA VAL A 805 5.78 -0.71 45.10
C VAL A 805 7.04 -1.36 45.70
N TRP A 806 7.97 -0.56 46.23
CA TRP A 806 9.23 -1.01 46.82
C TRP A 806 9.22 -1.13 48.35
N ARG A 807 8.13 -0.72 49.01
CA ARG A 807 8.03 -0.71 50.48
C ARG A 807 8.03 -2.11 51.11
N ASP A 808 7.44 -3.09 50.42
CA ASP A 808 7.37 -4.48 50.86
C ASP A 808 8.51 -5.29 50.22
N ALA A 809 9.31 -5.97 51.05
CA ALA A 809 10.53 -6.65 50.61
C ALA A 809 10.24 -7.83 49.67
N ASP A 810 9.24 -8.65 49.99
CA ASP A 810 8.89 -9.83 49.18
C ASP A 810 8.34 -9.40 47.81
N ARG A 811 7.49 -8.37 47.76
CA ARG A 811 7.01 -7.76 46.52
C ARG A 811 8.16 -7.16 45.72
N ALA A 812 9.05 -6.39 46.35
CA ALA A 812 10.19 -5.77 45.69
C ALA A 812 11.12 -6.81 45.05
N GLU A 813 11.44 -7.89 45.77
CA GLU A 813 12.28 -8.97 45.28
C GLU A 813 11.63 -9.70 44.09
N ARG A 814 10.35 -10.08 44.21
CA ARG A 814 9.60 -10.73 43.13
C ARG A 814 9.56 -9.86 41.86
N LEU A 815 9.21 -8.59 42.01
CA LEU A 815 9.11 -7.65 40.90
C LEU A 815 10.47 -7.38 40.25
N LEU A 816 11.55 -7.25 41.04
CA LEU A 816 12.90 -7.11 40.50
C LEU A 816 13.38 -8.36 39.77
N ARG A 817 13.02 -9.56 40.24
CA ARG A 817 13.35 -10.79 39.53
C ARG A 817 12.68 -10.81 38.15
N VAL A 818 11.39 -10.54 38.10
CA VAL A 818 10.63 -10.40 36.84
C VAL A 818 11.27 -9.35 35.93
N TYR A 819 11.63 -8.18 36.48
CA TYR A 819 12.25 -7.11 35.72
C TYR A 819 13.62 -7.52 35.15
N ASN A 820 14.49 -8.08 35.99
CA ASN A 820 15.85 -8.45 35.56
C ASN A 820 15.84 -9.59 34.54
N ASP A 821 14.98 -10.58 34.73
CA ASP A 821 14.89 -11.73 33.82
C ASP A 821 14.28 -11.34 32.46
N THR A 822 13.44 -10.30 32.41
CA THR A 822 12.75 -9.86 31.19
C THR A 822 13.48 -8.72 30.46
N TYR A 823 13.93 -7.69 31.18
CA TYR A 823 14.49 -6.44 30.61
C TYR A 823 16.02 -6.37 30.72
N ASN A 824 16.58 -6.62 31.91
CA ASN A 824 18.04 -6.69 32.13
C ASN A 824 18.65 -8.05 31.71
N ASN A 825 18.28 -8.49 30.50
CA ASN A 825 18.62 -9.80 29.97
C ASN A 825 19.49 -9.69 28.69
N LEU A 826 19.67 -8.48 28.15
CA LEU A 826 20.33 -8.27 26.86
C LEU A 826 21.81 -7.89 27.00
N VAL A 827 22.69 -8.72 26.43
CA VAL A 827 24.11 -8.38 26.22
C VAL A 827 24.33 -7.98 24.75
N PRO A 828 24.84 -6.77 24.47
CA PRO A 828 25.15 -6.36 23.10
C PRO A 828 26.22 -7.25 22.46
N ARG A 829 25.98 -7.67 21.21
CA ARG A 829 26.98 -8.38 20.41
C ARG A 829 28.14 -7.44 20.07
N ASN A 830 29.37 -7.89 20.34
CA ASN A 830 30.57 -7.16 19.95
C ASN A 830 31.03 -7.64 18.56
N PHE A 831 31.38 -6.69 17.68
CA PHE A 831 31.82 -6.98 16.32
C PHE A 831 33.25 -6.47 16.12
N ASP A 832 34.09 -7.26 15.45
CA ASP A 832 35.40 -6.83 14.98
C ASP A 832 35.56 -7.16 13.49
N GLY A 833 35.84 -6.15 12.68
CA GLY A 833 36.06 -6.30 11.24
C GLY A 833 37.53 -6.19 10.82
N SER A 834 38.48 -6.18 11.76
CA SER A 834 39.91 -6.01 11.49
C SER A 834 40.45 -6.99 10.44
N HIS A 835 39.93 -8.21 10.46
CA HIS A 835 40.24 -9.33 9.55
C HIS A 835 39.71 -9.17 8.12
N LEU A 836 38.80 -8.20 7.85
CA LEU A 836 38.23 -8.04 6.53
C LEU A 836 39.28 -7.58 5.50
N VAL A 837 39.50 -8.46 4.51
CA VAL A 837 40.23 -8.19 3.27
C VAL A 837 39.16 -7.92 2.22
N LEU A 838 39.03 -6.68 1.75
CA LEU A 838 37.96 -6.21 0.83
C LEU A 838 38.40 -6.39 -0.63
N PRO A 839 38.13 -7.54 -1.29
CA PRO A 839 38.73 -7.86 -2.57
C PRO A 839 38.01 -7.06 -3.67
N GLY A 840 38.77 -6.52 -4.61
CA GLY A 840 38.23 -5.64 -5.66
C GLY A 840 37.96 -4.21 -5.21
N ALA A 841 38.16 -3.90 -3.92
CA ALA A 841 38.20 -2.52 -3.44
C ALA A 841 39.49 -1.83 -3.90
N SER A 842 39.39 -0.53 -4.18
CA SER A 842 40.53 0.30 -4.56
C SER A 842 41.51 0.46 -3.41
N ASN A 843 42.77 0.12 -3.65
CA ASN A 843 43.87 0.27 -2.68
C ASN A 843 44.17 1.74 -2.34
N ILE A 844 43.61 2.69 -3.09
CA ILE A 844 43.73 4.14 -2.81
C ILE A 844 42.92 4.50 -1.56
N ILE A 845 41.80 3.80 -1.30
CA ILE A 845 40.92 4.07 -0.17
C ILE A 845 41.20 3.04 0.92
N THR A 846 41.72 3.49 2.06
CA THR A 846 41.88 2.64 3.24
C THR A 846 40.75 2.89 4.24
N LEU A 847 39.94 1.86 4.50
CA LEU A 847 38.87 1.95 5.50
C LEU A 847 39.42 1.85 6.93
N ARG A 848 38.85 2.65 7.83
CA ARG A 848 39.18 2.69 9.26
C ARG A 848 38.52 1.55 10.04
N ALA A 849 38.96 1.34 11.28
CA ALA A 849 38.47 0.28 12.16
C ALA A 849 36.95 0.32 12.36
N HIS A 850 36.36 1.50 12.62
CA HIS A 850 34.91 1.62 12.81
C HIS A 850 34.10 1.31 11.54
N GLN A 851 34.66 1.60 10.36
CA GLN A 851 34.04 1.27 9.07
C GLN A 851 34.05 -0.24 8.83
N LYS A 852 35.22 -0.88 9.05
CA LYS A 852 35.33 -2.34 8.96
C LYS A 852 34.43 -3.07 9.96
N ARG A 853 34.32 -2.54 11.19
CA ARG A 853 33.41 -3.08 12.22
C ARG A 853 31.96 -3.11 11.75
N VAL A 854 31.44 -1.99 11.23
CA VAL A 854 30.04 -1.94 10.79
C VAL A 854 29.80 -2.78 9.54
N ILE A 855 30.79 -2.88 8.63
CA ILE A 855 30.74 -3.82 7.49
C ILE A 855 30.59 -5.26 8.01
N TRP A 856 31.45 -5.67 8.95
CA TRP A 856 31.35 -7.00 9.55
C TRP A 856 30.04 -7.22 10.28
N ARG A 857 29.53 -6.21 10.99
CA ARG A 857 28.21 -6.29 11.64
C ARG A 857 27.09 -6.55 10.64
N ILE A 858 27.07 -5.86 9.50
CA ILE A 858 26.07 -6.08 8.45
C ILE A 858 26.23 -7.49 7.86
N ILE A 859 27.46 -7.96 7.65
CA ILE A 859 27.74 -9.31 7.15
C ILE A 859 27.25 -10.36 8.15
N ALA A 860 27.58 -10.24 9.44
CA ALA A 860 27.28 -11.24 10.46
C ALA A 860 25.81 -11.20 10.92
N ALA A 861 25.29 -10.02 11.26
CA ALA A 861 23.96 -9.84 11.85
C ALA A 861 22.89 -9.42 10.83
N GLY A 862 23.26 -9.01 9.62
CA GLY A 862 22.32 -8.53 8.61
C GLY A 862 21.77 -7.14 8.94
N SER A 863 20.50 -7.10 9.32
CA SER A 863 19.74 -5.88 9.59
C SER A 863 20.44 -5.02 10.66
N THR A 864 20.91 -3.85 10.25
CA THR A 864 21.76 -2.99 11.08
C THR A 864 21.37 -1.53 10.91
N TYR A 865 21.39 -0.77 12.00
CA TYR A 865 21.25 0.68 11.95
C TYR A 865 22.60 1.37 12.15
N ILE A 866 23.14 1.96 11.09
CA ILE A 866 24.38 2.74 11.05
C ILE A 866 24.11 4.15 11.60
N ALA A 867 24.15 4.28 12.92
CA ALA A 867 23.98 5.53 13.66
C ALA A 867 25.31 6.26 13.83
N HIS A 868 25.99 6.56 12.71
CA HIS A 868 27.30 7.20 12.72
C HIS A 868 27.20 8.68 12.40
N ALA A 869 27.93 9.52 13.13
CA ALA A 869 27.99 10.98 12.94
C ALA A 869 28.25 11.38 11.47
N VAL A 870 27.78 12.56 11.07
CA VAL A 870 28.01 13.11 9.73
C VAL A 870 29.52 13.19 9.44
N GLY A 871 29.95 12.74 8.26
CA GLY A 871 31.37 12.69 7.87
C GLY A 871 32.17 11.46 8.34
N SER A 872 31.54 10.50 9.02
CA SER A 872 32.19 9.25 9.48
C SER A 872 32.56 8.24 8.38
N GLY A 873 32.18 8.48 7.11
CA GLY A 873 32.41 7.55 6.00
C GLY A 873 31.38 6.43 5.88
N LYS A 874 30.10 6.75 6.17
CA LYS A 874 28.95 5.83 6.03
C LYS A 874 28.82 5.27 4.62
N THR A 875 28.97 6.11 3.59
CA THR A 875 28.81 5.72 2.19
C THR A 875 29.73 4.58 1.80
N PHE A 876 31.04 4.73 2.02
CA PHE A 876 32.00 3.65 1.75
C PHE A 876 31.72 2.39 2.56
N SER A 877 31.23 2.52 3.79
CA SER A 877 30.86 1.37 4.63
C SER A 877 29.66 0.61 4.03
N MET A 878 28.64 1.31 3.52
CA MET A 878 27.50 0.70 2.83
C MET A 878 27.93 0.01 1.52
N CYS A 879 28.73 0.68 0.68
CA CYS A 879 29.21 0.12 -0.59
C CYS A 879 30.06 -1.14 -0.36
N ALA A 880 30.98 -1.11 0.60
CA ALA A 880 31.77 -2.28 0.98
C ALA A 880 30.90 -3.40 1.56
N ALA A 881 29.94 -3.08 2.43
CA ALA A 881 29.02 -4.10 2.95
C ALA A 881 28.19 -4.75 1.85
N VAL A 882 27.74 -4.01 0.84
CA VAL A 882 27.03 -4.56 -0.32
C VAL A 882 27.93 -5.52 -1.11
N MET A 883 29.13 -5.08 -1.48
CA MET A 883 30.04 -5.88 -2.30
C MET A 883 30.54 -7.12 -1.56
N GLU A 884 30.86 -6.99 -0.27
CA GLU A 884 31.26 -8.13 0.55
C GLU A 884 30.10 -9.09 0.78
N GLN A 885 28.89 -8.62 1.10
CA GLN A 885 27.73 -9.52 1.20
C GLN A 885 27.46 -10.24 -0.13
N LYS A 886 27.64 -9.57 -1.28
CA LYS A 886 27.45 -10.18 -2.59
C LYS A 886 28.54 -11.18 -2.96
N ARG A 887 29.81 -10.85 -2.69
CA ARG A 887 30.95 -11.77 -2.82
C ARG A 887 30.74 -13.00 -1.94
N LEU A 888 30.21 -12.77 -0.74
CA LEU A 888 29.82 -13.78 0.22
C LEU A 888 28.40 -14.37 -0.05
N GLY A 889 27.80 -14.17 -1.23
CA GLY A 889 26.51 -14.79 -1.59
C GLY A 889 25.33 -14.53 -0.63
N LEU A 890 25.47 -13.63 0.34
CA LEU A 890 24.47 -13.31 1.38
C LEU A 890 23.33 -12.48 0.80
N VAL A 891 23.63 -11.68 -0.22
CA VAL A 891 22.68 -10.89 -0.99
C VAL A 891 22.97 -11.04 -2.48
N THR A 892 21.94 -10.91 -3.29
CA THR A 892 21.99 -11.11 -4.73
C THR A 892 21.88 -9.77 -5.46
N LYS A 893 20.92 -8.95 -5.03
CA LYS A 893 20.58 -7.68 -5.66
C LYS A 893 20.06 -6.69 -4.61
N PRO A 894 20.97 -6.07 -3.83
CA PRO A 894 20.58 -5.06 -2.86
C PRO A 894 20.18 -3.75 -3.53
N MET A 895 19.28 -3.01 -2.88
CA MET A 895 18.83 -1.69 -3.28
C MET A 895 19.30 -0.64 -2.27
N ILE A 896 19.93 0.45 -2.74
CA ILE A 896 20.34 1.59 -1.93
C ILE A 896 19.43 2.78 -2.23
N VAL A 897 18.77 3.30 -1.20
CA VAL A 897 17.80 4.39 -1.26
C VAL A 897 18.43 5.64 -0.65
N VAL A 898 18.57 6.71 -1.42
CA VAL A 898 19.32 7.93 -1.02
C VAL A 898 18.56 9.23 -1.29
N PRO A 899 18.91 10.35 -0.64
CA PRO A 899 18.39 11.66 -1.03
C PRO A 899 18.75 12.01 -2.48
N GLY A 900 17.87 12.74 -3.18
CA GLY A 900 18.08 13.11 -4.59
C GLY A 900 19.43 13.79 -4.87
N HIS A 901 19.81 14.73 -4.01
CA HIS A 901 21.10 15.44 -4.12
C HIS A 901 22.32 14.55 -3.85
N CYS A 902 22.16 13.40 -3.19
CA CYS A 902 23.24 12.46 -2.90
C CYS A 902 23.42 11.37 -3.99
N LEU A 903 22.48 11.22 -4.93
CA LEU A 903 22.46 10.11 -5.89
C LEU A 903 23.75 10.01 -6.73
N ALA A 904 24.19 11.15 -7.29
CA ALA A 904 25.43 11.21 -8.08
C ALA A 904 26.67 10.98 -7.20
N GLN A 905 26.65 11.50 -5.96
CA GLN A 905 27.76 11.35 -5.01
C GLN A 905 27.97 9.88 -4.65
N ILE A 906 26.93 9.17 -4.20
CA ILE A 906 27.06 7.76 -3.81
C ILE A 906 27.44 6.89 -5.00
N SER A 907 26.90 7.15 -6.19
CA SER A 907 27.23 6.37 -7.39
C SER A 907 28.72 6.51 -7.74
N ARG A 908 29.26 7.73 -7.64
CA ARG A 908 30.69 8.00 -7.84
C ARG A 908 31.55 7.36 -6.74
N GLU A 909 31.17 7.48 -5.47
CA GLU A 909 31.91 6.89 -4.35
C GLU A 909 31.90 5.36 -4.40
N PHE A 910 30.78 4.75 -4.82
CA PHE A 910 30.68 3.31 -5.05
C PHE A 910 31.70 2.87 -6.09
N LEU A 911 31.73 3.51 -7.27
CA LEU A 911 32.67 3.17 -8.34
C LEU A 911 34.12 3.57 -8.03
N MET A 912 34.33 4.57 -7.17
CA MET A 912 35.67 4.92 -6.68
C MET A 912 36.23 3.82 -5.79
N LEU A 913 35.39 3.22 -4.94
CA LEU A 913 35.77 2.10 -4.09
C LEU A 913 35.82 0.79 -4.88
N TYR A 914 34.84 0.50 -5.73
CA TYR A 914 34.75 -0.72 -6.55
C TYR A 914 34.55 -0.36 -8.04
N PRO A 915 35.63 -0.10 -8.80
CA PRO A 915 35.53 0.33 -10.19
C PRO A 915 34.85 -0.66 -11.14
N THR A 916 34.82 -1.95 -10.78
CA THR A 916 34.23 -3.02 -11.60
C THR A 916 32.76 -3.30 -11.27
N ALA A 917 32.16 -2.60 -10.29
CA ALA A 917 30.80 -2.85 -9.85
C ALA A 917 29.75 -2.43 -10.90
N ARG A 918 28.74 -3.28 -11.10
CA ARG A 918 27.59 -3.04 -11.97
C ARG A 918 26.46 -2.43 -11.18
N ILE A 919 26.35 -1.11 -11.19
CA ILE A 919 25.27 -0.40 -10.49
C ILE A 919 24.20 0.09 -11.48
N LEU A 920 22.94 0.01 -11.07
CA LEU A 920 21.81 0.61 -11.78
C LEU A 920 21.33 1.83 -10.99
N VAL A 921 21.29 3.01 -11.60
CA VAL A 921 20.95 4.26 -10.91
C VAL A 921 19.66 4.85 -11.48
N ALA A 922 18.76 5.34 -10.62
CA ALA A 922 17.55 6.05 -11.05
C ALA A 922 17.07 7.15 -10.10
N ASP A 923 16.48 8.18 -10.68
CA ASP A 923 15.78 9.27 -10.00
C ASP A 923 14.30 9.31 -10.40
N GLU A 924 13.54 10.27 -9.88
CA GLU A 924 12.12 10.47 -10.18
C GLU A 924 11.81 10.70 -11.67
N THR A 925 12.76 11.21 -12.47
CA THR A 925 12.57 11.42 -13.90
C THR A 925 12.53 10.10 -14.68
N ASN A 926 13.11 9.04 -14.12
CA ASN A 926 12.99 7.67 -14.63
C ASN A 926 11.62 7.04 -14.35
N PHE A 927 10.78 7.64 -13.50
CA PHE A 927 9.50 7.06 -13.04
C PHE A 927 8.24 7.69 -13.68
N VAL A 928 8.38 8.40 -14.81
CA VAL A 928 7.26 8.72 -15.71
C VAL A 928 6.71 7.41 -16.32
N LYS A 929 5.37 7.26 -16.47
CA LYS A 929 4.66 5.98 -16.74
C LYS A 929 5.37 5.02 -17.72
N ALA A 930 5.84 5.50 -18.87
CA ALA A 930 6.57 4.70 -19.87
C ALA A 930 8.02 4.35 -19.48
N LYS A 931 8.75 5.28 -18.84
CA LYS A 931 10.15 5.06 -18.39
C LYS A 931 10.22 4.16 -17.14
N ARG A 932 9.19 4.21 -16.29
CA ARG A 932 9.03 3.39 -15.08
C ARG A 932 9.03 1.91 -15.40
N GLN A 933 8.18 1.48 -16.34
CA GLN A 933 8.12 0.09 -16.80
C GLN A 933 9.47 -0.42 -17.28
N ARG A 934 10.19 0.39 -18.06
CA ARG A 934 11.51 0.06 -18.59
C ARG A 934 12.57 -0.04 -17.51
N PHE A 935 12.57 0.85 -16.52
CA PHE A 935 13.50 0.77 -15.38
C PHE A 935 13.25 -0.51 -14.57
N LEU A 936 12.00 -0.79 -14.21
CA LEU A 936 11.64 -1.98 -13.42
C LEU A 936 12.01 -3.27 -14.15
N ALA A 937 11.77 -3.34 -15.46
CA ALA A 937 12.17 -4.48 -16.29
C ALA A 937 13.70 -4.64 -16.36
N ARG A 938 14.47 -3.56 -16.49
CA ARG A 938 15.96 -3.60 -16.46
C ARG A 938 16.49 -4.02 -15.10
N ALA A 939 15.86 -3.56 -14.02
CA ALA A 939 16.20 -3.95 -12.67
C ALA A 939 15.95 -5.46 -12.46
N ALA A 940 14.85 -6.01 -12.99
CA ALA A 940 14.51 -7.42 -12.89
C ALA A 940 15.42 -8.34 -13.73
N THR A 941 15.66 -8.00 -14.99
CA THR A 941 16.21 -8.91 -16.01
C THR A 941 17.74 -9.00 -16.05
N ALA A 942 18.46 -8.20 -15.26
CA ALA A 942 19.93 -8.19 -15.23
C ALA A 942 20.51 -8.39 -13.82
N ALA A 943 21.71 -8.95 -13.77
CA ALA A 943 22.48 -9.16 -12.55
C ALA A 943 23.25 -7.87 -12.19
N TRP A 944 22.61 -7.03 -11.37
CA TRP A 944 23.20 -5.80 -10.82
C TRP A 944 23.84 -6.09 -9.46
N ASP A 945 24.98 -5.46 -9.19
CA ASP A 945 25.65 -5.48 -7.88
C ASP A 945 24.92 -4.61 -6.86
N ALA A 946 24.33 -3.51 -7.32
CA ALA A 946 23.41 -2.71 -6.52
C ALA A 946 22.44 -1.93 -7.43
N VAL A 947 21.23 -1.66 -6.93
CA VAL A 947 20.30 -0.71 -7.53
C VAL A 947 20.23 0.53 -6.63
N ILE A 948 20.64 1.71 -7.12
CA ILE A 948 20.67 2.96 -6.35
C ILE A 948 19.54 3.87 -6.82
N ILE A 949 18.67 4.29 -5.92
CA ILE A 949 17.50 5.11 -6.26
C ILE A 949 17.28 6.26 -5.28
N THR A 950 16.57 7.30 -5.72
CA THR A 950 16.19 8.41 -4.84
C THR A 950 15.05 8.03 -3.89
N HIS A 951 14.94 8.71 -2.74
CA HIS A 951 13.80 8.57 -1.80
C HIS A 951 12.45 8.78 -2.51
N ASP A 952 12.41 9.73 -3.44
CA ASP A 952 11.19 10.04 -4.20
C ASP A 952 10.90 9.02 -5.30
N ALA A 953 11.93 8.40 -5.90
CA ALA A 953 11.77 7.29 -6.82
C ALA A 953 11.28 6.01 -6.13
N PHE A 954 11.74 5.76 -4.90
CA PHE A 954 11.42 4.53 -4.15
C PHE A 954 9.93 4.30 -3.93
N LYS A 955 9.13 5.37 -3.73
CA LYS A 955 7.67 5.29 -3.54
C LYS A 955 6.92 4.68 -4.72
N PHE A 956 7.54 4.65 -5.91
CA PHE A 956 6.95 4.11 -7.12
C PHE A 956 7.25 2.62 -7.35
N ILE A 957 8.13 2.03 -6.54
CA ILE A 957 8.36 0.59 -6.51
C ILE A 957 7.32 0.00 -5.56
N ALA A 958 6.43 -0.86 -6.03
CA ALA A 958 5.39 -1.44 -5.18
C ALA A 958 5.93 -2.61 -4.34
N ALA A 959 5.33 -2.85 -3.17
CA ALA A 959 5.38 -4.16 -2.52
C ALA A 959 4.36 -5.10 -3.21
N PRO A 960 4.49 -6.44 -3.07
CA PRO A 960 3.46 -7.34 -3.56
C PRO A 960 2.13 -7.04 -2.87
N ALA A 961 1.09 -6.75 -3.65
CA ALA A 961 -0.20 -6.32 -3.14
C ALA A 961 -0.86 -7.36 -2.22
N ALA A 962 -0.66 -8.66 -2.49
CA ALA A 962 -1.15 -9.74 -1.63
C ALA A 962 -0.52 -9.69 -0.22
N PHE A 963 0.80 -9.46 -0.14
CA PHE A 963 1.52 -9.37 1.13
C PHE A 963 1.14 -8.11 1.91
N GLU A 964 1.05 -6.96 1.23
CA GLU A 964 0.61 -5.72 1.87
C GLU A 964 -0.85 -5.83 2.35
N ALA A 965 -1.71 -6.53 1.59
CA ALA A 965 -3.09 -6.79 1.99
C ALA A 965 -3.18 -7.73 3.20
N GLU A 966 -2.36 -8.79 3.24
CA GLU A 966 -2.29 -9.72 4.38
C GLU A 966 -1.81 -9.00 5.65
N MET A 967 -0.78 -8.15 5.56
CA MET A 967 -0.34 -7.32 6.68
C MET A 967 -1.44 -6.37 7.18
N MET A 968 -2.13 -5.68 6.26
CA MET A 968 -3.24 -4.79 6.63
C MET A 968 -4.41 -5.58 7.24
N GLN A 969 -4.69 -6.79 6.73
CA GLN A 969 -5.73 -7.65 7.28
C GLN A 969 -5.37 -8.14 8.68
N ALA A 970 -4.12 -8.55 8.92
CA ALA A 970 -3.66 -8.96 10.24
C ALA A 970 -3.79 -7.82 11.27
N GLU A 971 -3.46 -6.58 10.90
CA GLU A 971 -3.70 -5.41 11.78
C GLU A 971 -5.20 -5.13 11.99
N ILE A 972 -6.06 -5.38 10.99
CA ILE A 972 -7.52 -5.27 11.12
C ILE A 972 -8.08 -6.35 12.06
N ASP A 973 -7.67 -7.61 11.88
CA ASP A 973 -8.10 -8.75 12.69
C ASP A 973 -7.66 -8.56 14.16
N GLU A 974 -6.47 -7.98 14.37
CA GLU A 974 -6.01 -7.57 15.69
C GLU A 974 -6.96 -6.52 16.28
N PHE A 975 -7.29 -5.43 15.54
CA PHE A 975 -8.29 -4.45 15.98
C PHE A 975 -9.68 -5.06 16.26
N GLU A 976 -10.09 -6.10 15.54
CA GLU A 976 -11.35 -6.82 15.77
C GLU A 976 -11.32 -7.63 17.07
N ALA A 977 -10.30 -8.45 17.28
CA ALA A 977 -10.12 -9.21 18.52
C ALA A 977 -10.05 -8.29 19.76
N ILE A 978 -9.50 -7.09 19.57
CA ILE A 978 -9.50 -6.04 20.57
C ILE A 978 -10.92 -5.52 20.87
N LEU A 979 -11.72 -5.23 19.84
CA LEU A 979 -13.10 -4.73 20.00
C LEU A 979 -14.04 -5.74 20.67
N GLU A 980 -13.71 -7.04 20.61
CA GLU A 980 -14.40 -8.13 21.31
C GLU A 980 -14.09 -8.16 22.82
N THR A 981 -12.86 -7.78 23.21
CA THR A 981 -12.38 -7.85 24.59
C THR A 981 -12.55 -6.54 25.37
N VAL A 982 -12.66 -5.40 24.68
CA VAL A 982 -12.95 -4.09 25.29
C VAL A 982 -14.39 -4.06 25.81
N ASP A 983 -14.57 -3.57 27.05
CA ASP A 983 -15.87 -3.46 27.72
C ASP A 983 -16.89 -2.66 26.88
N ARG A 984 -18.14 -3.13 26.83
CA ARG A 984 -19.23 -2.50 26.07
C ARG A 984 -19.54 -1.08 26.55
N ASP A 985 -19.22 -0.79 27.81
CA ASP A 985 -19.41 0.53 28.42
C ASP A 985 -18.24 1.51 28.16
N ASP A 986 -17.08 1.05 27.69
CA ASP A 986 -15.95 1.90 27.27
C ASP A 986 -16.11 2.37 25.80
N ARG A 987 -17.08 3.26 25.61
CA ARG A 987 -17.44 3.84 24.31
C ARG A 987 -16.32 4.63 23.66
N ILE A 988 -15.36 5.16 24.43
CA ILE A 988 -14.31 6.06 23.93
C ILE A 988 -13.19 5.24 23.27
N SER A 989 -12.71 4.20 23.95
CA SER A 989 -11.70 3.29 23.42
C SER A 989 -12.25 2.52 22.21
N ARG A 990 -13.48 2.02 22.29
CA ARG A 990 -14.17 1.35 21.16
C ARG A 990 -14.26 2.21 19.91
N LYS A 991 -14.83 3.42 20.02
CA LYS A 991 -14.98 4.35 18.89
C LYS A 991 -13.64 4.70 18.23
N ARG A 992 -12.57 4.67 19.01
CA ARG A 992 -11.23 4.96 18.50
C ARG A 992 -10.64 3.78 17.74
N ILE A 993 -10.73 2.57 18.28
CA ILE A 993 -10.25 1.35 17.62
C ILE A 993 -11.06 1.14 16.34
N GLU A 994 -12.37 1.39 16.36
CA GLU A 994 -13.23 1.42 15.17
C GLU A 994 -12.71 2.40 14.12
N ARG A 995 -12.32 3.63 14.49
CA ARG A 995 -11.77 4.60 13.55
C ARG A 995 -10.43 4.16 12.93
N MET A 996 -9.56 3.53 13.72
CA MET A 996 -8.29 3.00 13.23
C MET A 996 -8.51 1.82 12.27
N LYS A 997 -9.43 0.93 12.63
CA LYS A 997 -9.92 -0.16 11.78
C LYS A 997 -10.49 0.38 10.48
N GLU A 998 -11.40 1.35 10.51
CA GLU A 998 -11.98 2.00 9.33
C GLU A 998 -10.90 2.59 8.43
N GLY A 999 -9.95 3.35 8.99
CA GLY A 999 -8.83 3.91 8.22
C GLY A 999 -7.93 2.84 7.59
N MET A 1000 -7.79 1.67 8.22
CA MET A 1000 -7.03 0.55 7.65
C MET A 1000 -7.83 -0.24 6.60
N VAL A 1001 -9.14 -0.39 6.81
CA VAL A 1001 -10.07 -0.96 5.83
C VAL A 1001 -10.12 -0.10 4.56
N GLU A 1002 -10.15 1.23 4.70
CA GLU A 1002 -10.07 2.17 3.57
C GLU A 1002 -8.77 1.99 2.78
N LYS A 1003 -7.63 1.86 3.48
CA LYS A 1003 -6.33 1.60 2.84
C LYS A 1003 -6.28 0.23 2.16
N LEU A 1004 -6.82 -0.81 2.78
CA LEU A 1004 -6.92 -2.15 2.20
C LEU A 1004 -7.81 -2.15 0.95
N ALA A 1005 -8.91 -1.41 0.97
CA ALA A 1005 -9.77 -1.20 -0.19
C ALA A 1005 -9.05 -0.42 -1.30
N ALA A 1006 -8.28 0.61 -0.95
CA ALA A 1006 -7.44 1.37 -1.89
C ALA A 1006 -6.29 0.54 -2.48
N LEU A 1007 -5.73 -0.41 -1.71
CA LEU A 1007 -4.71 -1.32 -2.18
C LEU A 1007 -5.29 -2.36 -3.17
N LYS A 1008 -6.44 -2.94 -2.83
CA LYS A 1008 -7.19 -3.84 -3.74
C LYS A 1008 -7.67 -3.12 -5.01
N SER A 1009 -7.76 -1.79 -4.99
CA SER A 1009 -8.14 -0.97 -6.14
C SER A 1009 -6.97 -0.56 -7.05
N ARG A 1010 -5.72 -0.65 -6.59
CA ARG A 1010 -4.52 -0.40 -7.42
C ARG A 1010 -4.32 -1.51 -8.44
N LYS A 1011 -4.58 -1.20 -9.72
CA LYS A 1011 -4.17 -2.00 -10.88
C LYS A 1011 -2.96 -1.35 -11.56
N ASP A 1012 -1.80 -1.41 -10.90
CA ASP A 1012 -0.53 -1.18 -11.59
C ASP A 1012 0.07 -2.57 -11.87
N ASP A 1013 0.08 -2.98 -13.14
CA ASP A 1013 0.65 -4.24 -13.64
C ASP A 1013 2.18 -4.15 -13.76
N LEU A 1014 2.79 -3.62 -12.70
CA LEU A 1014 4.22 -3.31 -12.65
C LEU A 1014 4.94 -4.26 -11.72
N LEU A 1015 6.17 -4.59 -12.11
CA LEU A 1015 7.04 -5.43 -11.31
C LEU A 1015 7.19 -4.83 -9.91
N HIS A 1016 6.74 -5.58 -8.91
CA HIS A 1016 6.92 -5.23 -7.52
C HIS A 1016 8.34 -5.59 -7.04
N ILE A 1017 8.71 -5.14 -5.84
CA ILE A 1017 10.08 -5.29 -5.30
C ILE A 1017 10.61 -6.74 -5.36
N GLY A 1018 9.76 -7.72 -5.05
CA GLY A 1018 10.07 -9.16 -5.20
C GLY A 1018 10.29 -9.64 -6.64
N GLU A 1019 9.51 -9.18 -7.61
CA GLU A 1019 9.67 -9.55 -9.04
C GLU A 1019 10.91 -8.90 -9.67
N ILE A 1020 11.34 -7.74 -9.14
CA ILE A 1020 12.63 -7.14 -9.48
C ILE A 1020 13.80 -7.99 -8.95
N GLY A 1021 13.54 -8.86 -7.98
CA GLY A 1021 14.52 -9.72 -7.33
C GLY A 1021 15.38 -8.99 -6.31
N ILE A 1022 14.90 -7.88 -5.73
CA ILE A 1022 15.58 -7.20 -4.63
C ILE A 1022 15.46 -8.06 -3.37
N ASP A 1023 16.58 -8.27 -2.67
CA ASP A 1023 16.64 -9.11 -1.47
C ASP A 1023 17.17 -8.40 -0.21
N GLN A 1024 17.58 -7.13 -0.33
CA GLN A 1024 17.94 -6.27 0.81
C GLN A 1024 17.77 -4.79 0.44
N ILE A 1025 17.34 -3.95 1.40
CA ILE A 1025 17.27 -2.50 1.24
C ILE A 1025 18.25 -1.81 2.21
N LEU A 1026 19.02 -0.87 1.69
CA LEU A 1026 19.86 0.04 2.47
C LEU A 1026 19.33 1.47 2.30
N VAL A 1027 19.07 2.19 3.38
CA VAL A 1027 18.54 3.56 3.32
C VAL A 1027 19.51 4.54 3.94
N ASP A 1028 20.00 5.50 3.16
CA ASP A 1028 20.76 6.65 3.65
C ASP A 1028 19.83 7.78 4.11
N GLU A 1029 20.28 8.62 5.03
CA GLU A 1029 19.46 9.66 5.68
C GLU A 1029 18.08 9.13 6.15
N ALA A 1030 18.12 7.96 6.82
CA ALA A 1030 16.95 7.21 7.27
C ALA A 1030 16.00 7.98 8.20
N GLN A 1031 16.40 9.14 8.74
CA GLN A 1031 15.51 10.02 9.51
C GLN A 1031 14.25 10.44 8.75
N GLN A 1032 14.27 10.42 7.41
CA GLN A 1032 13.07 10.71 6.61
C GLN A 1032 11.98 9.61 6.68
N PHE A 1033 12.32 8.42 7.20
CA PHE A 1033 11.44 7.24 7.24
C PHE A 1033 11.01 6.83 8.66
N ARG A 1034 11.36 7.57 9.71
CA ARG A 1034 11.15 7.16 11.13
C ARG A 1034 9.77 7.46 11.71
N LYS A 1035 8.81 7.88 10.89
CA LYS A 1035 7.48 8.28 11.34
C LYS A 1035 6.44 7.23 10.99
N LEU A 1036 6.44 6.09 11.69
CA LEU A 1036 5.40 5.07 11.52
C LEU A 1036 4.13 5.45 12.27
N SER A 1037 2.98 4.99 11.78
CA SER A 1037 1.73 5.12 12.51
C SER A 1037 1.69 4.15 13.69
N PHE A 1038 1.14 4.61 14.82
CA PHE A 1038 0.91 3.76 15.97
C PHE A 1038 -0.31 4.25 16.77
N ALA A 1039 -1.00 3.32 17.44
CA ALA A 1039 -2.09 3.65 18.35
C ALA A 1039 -1.53 4.13 19.70
N THR A 1040 -2.16 5.13 20.32
CA THR A 1040 -1.74 5.66 21.64
C THR A 1040 -2.80 6.49 22.35
N ASN A 1041 -3.18 6.20 23.58
CA ASN A 1041 -4.13 6.99 24.39
C ASN A 1041 -3.70 8.45 24.63
N GLN A 1042 -2.47 8.81 24.27
CA GLN A 1042 -1.86 10.13 24.46
C GLN A 1042 -1.86 11.02 23.20
N GLY A 1043 -2.80 10.83 22.26
CA GLY A 1043 -2.79 11.53 20.96
C GLY A 1043 -2.84 13.06 21.00
N ASN A 1044 -3.21 13.67 22.14
CA ASN A 1044 -3.24 15.13 22.34
C ASN A 1044 -1.97 15.67 23.03
N LEU A 1045 -1.04 14.80 23.44
CA LEU A 1045 0.16 15.19 24.16
C LEU A 1045 1.23 15.73 23.18
N LYS A 1046 1.76 16.94 23.44
CA LYS A 1046 2.83 17.50 22.61
C LYS A 1046 4.08 16.61 22.69
N GLY A 1047 4.70 16.34 21.55
CA GLY A 1047 5.88 15.45 21.43
C GLY A 1047 5.55 14.02 21.00
N ILE A 1048 4.26 13.66 20.92
CA ILE A 1048 3.76 12.41 20.35
C ILE A 1048 2.91 12.75 19.13
N ASP A 1049 3.25 12.19 17.98
CA ASP A 1049 2.45 12.30 16.76
C ASP A 1049 2.13 10.90 16.25
N PRO A 1050 0.90 10.39 16.49
CA PRO A 1050 0.51 9.03 16.11
C PRO A 1050 0.33 8.85 14.60
N ASN A 1051 0.22 9.95 13.84
CA ASN A 1051 -0.01 9.90 12.41
C ASN A 1051 1.30 9.73 11.65
N GLY A 1052 1.55 8.51 11.16
CA GLY A 1052 2.72 8.17 10.38
C GLY A 1052 2.75 8.81 8.99
N SER A 1053 3.92 8.79 8.37
CA SER A 1053 4.09 9.20 6.98
C SER A 1053 3.94 8.02 6.02
N GLN A 1054 3.42 8.28 4.82
CA GLN A 1054 3.31 7.26 3.78
C GLN A 1054 4.69 6.68 3.39
N ARG A 1055 5.75 7.51 3.43
CA ARG A 1055 7.12 7.07 3.16
C ARG A 1055 7.60 6.02 4.16
N ALA A 1056 7.34 6.24 5.45
CA ALA A 1056 7.71 5.30 6.51
C ALA A 1056 6.94 3.97 6.35
N TRP A 1057 5.64 4.04 6.10
CA TRP A 1057 4.80 2.86 5.84
C TRP A 1057 5.30 2.04 4.64
N ASP A 1058 5.59 2.71 3.53
CA ASP A 1058 6.10 2.08 2.30
C ASP A 1058 7.42 1.33 2.54
N LEU A 1059 8.37 1.93 3.27
CA LEU A 1059 9.60 1.24 3.68
C LEU A 1059 9.30 0.05 4.60
N TYR A 1060 8.37 0.19 5.53
CA TYR A 1060 8.04 -0.84 6.52
C TYR A 1060 7.48 -2.10 5.87
N VAL A 1061 6.51 -1.95 4.96
CA VAL A 1061 5.92 -3.06 4.22
C VAL A 1061 6.97 -3.77 3.37
N LYS A 1062 7.81 -3.02 2.65
CA LYS A 1062 8.88 -3.60 1.82
C LYS A 1062 9.93 -4.33 2.65
N ALA A 1063 10.37 -3.73 3.76
CA ALA A 1063 11.32 -4.36 4.67
C ALA A 1063 10.75 -5.67 5.24
N ARG A 1064 9.48 -5.68 5.67
CA ARG A 1064 8.79 -6.88 6.15
C ARG A 1064 8.68 -7.97 5.09
N TYR A 1065 8.34 -7.58 3.86
CA TYR A 1065 8.30 -8.53 2.75
C TYR A 1065 9.67 -9.18 2.52
N LEU A 1066 10.75 -8.39 2.51
CA LEU A 1066 12.10 -8.93 2.33
C LEU A 1066 12.55 -9.79 3.51
N GLU A 1067 12.12 -9.47 4.72
CA GLU A 1067 12.36 -10.29 5.90
C GLU A 1067 11.78 -11.71 5.76
N THR A 1068 10.63 -11.87 5.08
CA THR A 1068 10.09 -13.21 4.78
C THR A 1068 10.93 -14.02 3.78
N LYS A 1069 11.74 -13.33 2.96
CA LYS A 1069 12.62 -13.95 1.96
C LYS A 1069 14.02 -14.21 2.51
N ARG A 1070 14.50 -13.32 3.37
CA ARG A 1070 15.82 -13.31 3.99
C ARG A 1070 15.69 -12.88 5.46
N PRO A 1071 15.28 -13.77 6.37
CA PRO A 1071 15.13 -13.44 7.78
C PRO A 1071 16.42 -12.84 8.36
N GLY A 1072 16.28 -11.75 9.11
CA GLY A 1072 17.36 -10.98 9.70
C GLY A 1072 18.14 -10.08 8.74
N ARG A 1073 17.79 -9.99 7.45
CA ARG A 1073 18.62 -9.28 6.43
C ARG A 1073 17.84 -8.34 5.52
N GLY A 1074 16.56 -8.07 5.77
CA GLY A 1074 15.74 -7.25 4.89
C GLY A 1074 16.14 -5.76 4.84
N LEU A 1075 16.70 -5.19 5.92
CA LEU A 1075 16.83 -3.73 6.05
C LEU A 1075 18.11 -3.27 6.78
N VAL A 1076 18.86 -2.37 6.14
CA VAL A 1076 19.92 -1.57 6.77
C VAL A 1076 19.54 -0.10 6.71
N LEU A 1077 19.63 0.59 7.83
CA LEU A 1077 19.38 2.03 7.92
C LEU A 1077 20.70 2.76 8.17
N ALA A 1078 20.85 3.97 7.65
CA ALA A 1078 22.01 4.82 7.90
C ALA A 1078 21.58 6.26 8.15
N SER A 1079 22.18 6.91 9.16
CA SER A 1079 21.91 8.32 9.43
C SER A 1079 22.99 8.99 10.27
N GLY A 1080 23.20 10.28 10.03
CA GLY A 1080 24.03 11.16 10.85
C GLY A 1080 23.44 11.51 12.21
N THR A 1081 22.12 11.38 12.37
CA THR A 1081 21.37 11.78 13.56
C THR A 1081 20.58 10.57 14.08
N PRO A 1082 21.07 9.88 15.14
CA PRO A 1082 20.42 8.67 15.65
C PRO A 1082 18.96 8.89 16.10
N ILE A 1083 18.67 10.06 16.67
CA ILE A 1083 17.33 10.51 17.10
C ILE A 1083 17.28 12.02 16.88
N THR A 1084 16.21 12.53 16.28
CA THR A 1084 16.09 13.97 15.96
C THR A 1084 15.22 14.75 16.92
N ASN A 1085 13.94 14.40 17.12
CA ASN A 1085 13.01 15.33 17.78
C ASN A 1085 11.87 14.70 18.60
N THR A 1086 11.45 13.45 18.37
CA THR A 1086 10.35 12.84 19.14
C THR A 1086 10.71 11.46 19.67
N LEU A 1087 10.27 11.18 20.91
CA LEU A 1087 10.48 9.88 21.55
C LEU A 1087 9.84 8.73 20.74
N GLY A 1088 8.76 9.02 19.99
CA GLY A 1088 8.13 8.07 19.06
C GLY A 1088 9.00 7.63 17.87
N GLU A 1089 10.06 8.37 17.51
CA GLU A 1089 11.03 7.93 16.49
C GLU A 1089 11.78 6.68 16.95
N MET A 1090 12.15 6.61 18.24
CA MET A 1090 12.88 5.47 18.80
C MET A 1090 12.02 4.21 18.84
N PHE A 1091 10.74 4.35 19.17
CA PHE A 1091 9.77 3.26 19.06
C PHE A 1091 9.61 2.80 17.60
N SER A 1092 9.49 3.74 16.66
CA SER A 1092 9.37 3.43 15.23
C SER A 1092 10.60 2.68 14.69
N ILE A 1093 11.82 3.12 15.04
CA ILE A 1093 13.06 2.42 14.66
C ILE A 1093 13.09 1.01 15.26
N GLN A 1094 12.71 0.83 16.53
CA GLN A 1094 12.65 -0.51 17.14
C GLN A 1094 11.63 -1.41 16.43
N ARG A 1095 10.48 -0.86 16.00
CA ARG A 1095 9.54 -1.60 15.16
C ARG A 1095 10.17 -1.99 13.82
N PHE A 1096 10.88 -1.09 13.12
CA PHE A 1096 11.58 -1.44 11.88
C PHE A 1096 12.58 -2.58 12.08
N MET A 1097 13.41 -2.49 13.12
CA MET A 1097 14.60 -3.33 13.24
C MET A 1097 14.38 -4.61 14.06
N ARG A 1098 13.52 -4.58 15.09
CA ARG A 1098 13.37 -5.66 16.09
C ARG A 1098 11.94 -5.76 16.65
N HIS A 1099 10.94 -5.87 15.78
CA HIS A 1099 9.53 -5.96 16.20
C HIS A 1099 9.22 -7.18 17.07
N GLU A 1100 9.76 -8.35 16.73
CA GLU A 1100 9.58 -9.58 17.54
C GLU A 1100 10.13 -9.39 18.97
N ALA A 1101 11.29 -8.75 19.12
CA ALA A 1101 11.88 -8.48 20.42
C ALA A 1101 11.03 -7.51 21.28
N LEU A 1102 10.26 -6.61 20.63
CA LEU A 1102 9.27 -5.79 21.32
C LEU A 1102 8.06 -6.63 21.74
N ALA A 1103 7.60 -7.57 20.91
CA ALA A 1103 6.49 -8.46 21.21
C ALA A 1103 6.78 -9.37 22.41
N GLU A 1104 7.94 -10.02 22.43
CA GLU A 1104 8.43 -10.87 23.54
C GLU A 1104 8.42 -10.17 24.90
N ARG A 1105 8.55 -8.84 24.93
CA ARG A 1105 8.63 -8.02 26.15
C ARG A 1105 7.33 -7.27 26.46
N ASN A 1106 6.26 -7.52 25.69
CA ASN A 1106 4.99 -6.78 25.75
C ASN A 1106 5.16 -5.27 25.54
N LEU A 1107 6.12 -4.87 24.69
CA LEU A 1107 6.45 -3.48 24.34
C LEU A 1107 6.12 -3.12 22.88
N HIS A 1108 5.40 -4.00 22.17
CA HIS A 1108 5.04 -3.79 20.76
C HIS A 1108 3.95 -2.73 20.56
N TYR A 1109 3.25 -2.36 21.63
CA TYR A 1109 2.33 -1.23 21.70
C TYR A 1109 3.02 0.02 22.25
N PHE A 1110 2.73 1.18 21.64
CA PHE A 1110 3.39 2.43 22.02
C PHE A 1110 3.08 2.81 23.47
N ASP A 1111 1.86 2.61 23.96
CA ASP A 1111 1.52 3.01 25.33
C ASP A 1111 2.23 2.16 26.39
N ALA A 1112 2.37 0.85 26.17
CA ALA A 1112 3.21 -0.01 27.03
C ALA A 1112 4.68 0.39 26.98
N TRP A 1113 5.19 0.69 25.77
CA TRP A 1113 6.56 1.19 25.60
C TRP A 1113 6.78 2.53 26.30
N ALA A 1114 5.83 3.46 26.16
CA ALA A 1114 5.85 4.78 26.78
C ALA A 1114 5.74 4.69 28.30
N ALA A 1115 4.88 3.83 28.85
CA ALA A 1115 4.76 3.62 30.29
C ALA A 1115 6.05 3.06 30.90
N ASN A 1116 6.78 2.22 30.15
CA ASN A 1116 8.04 1.63 30.63
C ASN A 1116 9.25 2.56 30.52
N PHE A 1117 9.29 3.43 29.50
CA PHE A 1117 10.49 4.19 29.16
C PHE A 1117 10.35 5.70 29.13
N GLY A 1118 9.17 6.29 29.03
CA GLY A 1118 9.04 7.72 28.79
C GLY A 1118 8.25 8.45 29.87
N ASP A 1119 8.57 9.73 30.04
CA ASP A 1119 8.01 10.62 31.05
C ASP A 1119 7.56 11.96 30.46
N THR A 1120 6.62 12.59 31.17
CA THR A 1120 6.07 13.90 30.84
C THR A 1120 6.62 15.01 31.71
N ARG A 1121 6.99 16.12 31.10
CA ARG A 1121 7.35 17.36 31.82
C ARG A 1121 6.44 18.50 31.39
N THR A 1122 6.01 19.31 32.36
CA THR A 1122 5.30 20.56 32.11
C THR A 1122 6.29 21.71 32.12
N GLU A 1123 6.43 22.39 31.00
CA GLU A 1123 7.28 23.57 30.84
C GLU A 1123 6.46 24.80 30.43
N LEU A 1124 6.91 25.98 30.80
CA LEU A 1124 6.30 27.23 30.37
C LEU A 1124 6.79 27.59 28.95
N GLU A 1125 5.92 27.49 27.95
CA GLU A 1125 6.21 27.93 26.58
C GLU A 1125 5.79 29.38 26.35
N LEU A 1126 6.69 30.16 25.75
CA LEU A 1126 6.38 31.51 25.29
C LEU A 1126 5.55 31.43 23.99
N GLN A 1127 4.32 31.92 24.03
CA GLN A 1127 3.45 32.04 22.87
C GLN A 1127 3.86 33.20 21.96
N PRO A 1128 3.44 33.23 20.68
CA PRO A 1128 3.71 34.35 19.79
C PRO A 1128 3.10 35.69 20.26
N SER A 1129 2.11 35.63 21.17
CA SER A 1129 1.54 36.76 21.89
C SER A 1129 2.44 37.35 22.99
N GLY A 1130 3.55 36.67 23.34
CA GLY A 1130 4.46 37.06 24.42
C GLY A 1130 4.07 36.55 25.82
N GLN A 1131 2.99 35.77 25.94
CA GLN A 1131 2.56 35.17 27.22
C GLN A 1131 3.13 33.76 27.41
N TYR A 1132 3.36 33.36 28.66
CA TYR A 1132 3.79 32.01 29.02
C TYR A 1132 2.58 31.11 29.26
N LYS A 1133 2.55 29.92 28.63
CA LYS A 1133 1.55 28.89 28.87
C LYS A 1133 2.22 27.60 29.34
N PRO A 1134 1.76 26.98 30.44
CA PRO A 1134 2.23 25.65 30.83
C PRO A 1134 1.81 24.64 29.76
N VAL A 1135 2.78 23.95 29.20
CA VAL A 1135 2.59 22.91 28.20
C VAL A 1135 3.29 21.65 28.66
N THR A 1136 2.50 20.59 28.81
CA THR A 1136 3.02 19.25 29.10
C THR A 1136 3.50 18.60 27.81
N ARG A 1137 4.72 18.07 27.84
CA ARG A 1137 5.37 17.37 26.72
C ARG A 1137 5.88 16.03 27.19
N PHE A 1138 5.85 15.04 26.31
CA PHE A 1138 6.61 13.80 26.50
C PHE A 1138 8.08 14.09 26.18
N SER A 1139 8.96 14.11 27.18
CA SER A 1139 10.30 14.71 27.02
C SER A 1139 11.47 13.99 27.67
N GLU A 1140 11.24 13.10 28.63
CA GLU A 1140 12.32 12.42 29.37
C GLU A 1140 12.24 10.89 29.24
N PHE A 1141 13.38 10.21 29.33
CA PHE A 1141 13.45 8.75 29.36
C PHE A 1141 13.77 8.26 30.79
N VAL A 1142 13.08 7.22 31.21
CA VAL A 1142 13.41 6.40 32.39
C VAL A 1142 13.83 5.01 31.97
N ASN A 1143 14.46 4.24 32.87
CA ASN A 1143 14.99 2.91 32.57
C ASN A 1143 15.90 2.91 31.33
N VAL A 1144 16.74 3.95 31.22
CA VAL A 1144 17.55 4.26 30.02
C VAL A 1144 18.54 3.15 29.68
N ALA A 1145 19.07 2.45 30.69
CA ALA A 1145 20.03 1.36 30.50
C ALA A 1145 19.44 0.25 29.62
N ASP A 1146 18.23 -0.21 29.95
CA ASP A 1146 17.54 -1.28 29.21
C ASP A 1146 17.14 -0.82 27.80
N LEU A 1147 16.61 0.40 27.68
CA LEU A 1147 16.29 1.00 26.40
C LEU A 1147 17.53 1.09 25.48
N MET A 1148 18.68 1.45 26.05
CA MET A 1148 19.94 1.51 25.32
C MET A 1148 20.50 0.14 24.96
N ALA A 1149 20.34 -0.87 25.81
CA ALA A 1149 20.69 -2.25 25.48
C ALA A 1149 19.85 -2.76 24.29
N MET A 1150 18.53 -2.52 24.31
CA MET A 1150 17.61 -2.86 23.22
C MET A 1150 17.99 -2.14 21.91
N TYR A 1151 18.30 -0.85 21.98
CA TYR A 1151 18.71 -0.07 20.82
C TYR A 1151 20.06 -0.51 20.24
N ARG A 1152 21.08 -0.72 21.10
CA ARG A 1152 22.42 -1.15 20.68
C ARG A 1152 22.45 -2.57 20.13
N ALA A 1153 21.45 -3.40 20.41
CA ALA A 1153 21.34 -4.73 19.82
C ALA A 1153 21.29 -4.70 18.29
N PHE A 1154 20.72 -3.66 17.68
CA PHE A 1154 20.65 -3.50 16.22
C PHE A 1154 21.38 -2.26 15.69
N ALA A 1155 21.69 -1.26 16.53
CA ALA A 1155 22.36 -0.04 16.12
C ALA A 1155 23.89 -0.08 16.39
N ASP A 1156 24.69 0.29 15.39
CA ASP A 1156 26.10 0.64 15.57
C ASP A 1156 26.22 2.16 15.68
N VAL A 1157 26.66 2.64 16.85
CA VAL A 1157 26.69 4.07 17.17
C VAL A 1157 28.14 4.56 17.15
N VAL A 1158 28.39 5.63 16.40
CA VAL A 1158 29.68 6.33 16.37
C VAL A 1158 29.41 7.83 16.50
N GLN A 1159 29.83 8.41 17.63
CA GLN A 1159 29.69 9.83 17.91
C GLN A 1159 30.86 10.62 17.32
N LYS A 1160 30.70 11.95 17.26
CA LYS A 1160 31.75 12.84 16.74
C LYS A 1160 33.05 12.75 17.55
N ASP A 1161 32.94 12.54 18.86
CA ASP A 1161 34.12 12.43 19.72
C ASP A 1161 34.86 11.10 19.56
N ASP A 1162 34.15 10.01 19.23
CA ASP A 1162 34.78 8.72 18.88
C ASP A 1162 35.69 8.85 17.65
N LEU A 1163 35.30 9.69 16.68
CA LEU A 1163 36.09 9.92 15.47
C LEU A 1163 37.45 10.57 15.77
N ARG A 1164 37.61 11.26 16.91
CA ARG A 1164 38.91 11.87 17.29
C ARG A 1164 40.00 10.82 17.53
N GLN A 1165 39.62 9.56 17.79
CA GLN A 1165 40.53 8.43 17.89
C GLN A 1165 41.14 8.05 16.52
N HIS A 1166 40.53 8.51 15.42
CA HIS A 1166 40.91 8.14 14.06
C HIS A 1166 41.26 9.32 13.15
N VAL A 1167 40.86 10.54 13.49
CA VAL A 1167 41.13 11.77 12.72
C VAL A 1167 41.41 12.97 13.64
N ALA A 1168 42.35 13.82 13.23
CA ALA A 1168 42.59 15.11 13.90
C ALA A 1168 41.55 16.14 13.41
N LEU A 1169 40.66 16.58 14.31
CA LEU A 1169 39.67 17.63 14.05
C LEU A 1169 40.19 18.99 14.56
N PRO A 1170 40.02 20.09 13.80
CA PRO A 1170 40.40 21.42 14.27
C PRO A 1170 39.56 21.85 15.49
N ALA A 1171 40.20 22.59 16.41
CA ALA A 1171 39.55 23.13 17.60
C ALA A 1171 38.72 24.39 17.27
N LEU A 1172 37.62 24.61 18.00
CA LEU A 1172 36.87 25.87 17.93
C LEU A 1172 37.68 26.99 18.60
N GLN A 1173 37.82 28.15 17.94
CA GLN A 1173 38.64 29.28 18.42
C GLN A 1173 38.26 29.76 19.84
N ALA A 1174 36.97 29.76 20.19
CA ALA A 1174 36.47 30.15 21.50
C ALA A 1174 36.13 28.95 22.42
N GLY A 1175 36.48 27.72 22.02
CA GLY A 1175 36.15 26.47 22.75
C GLY A 1175 34.66 26.07 22.76
N LYS A 1176 33.74 27.00 22.49
CA LYS A 1176 32.29 26.79 22.42
C LYS A 1176 31.64 27.67 21.34
N ARG A 1177 30.43 27.30 20.93
CA ARG A 1177 29.57 28.13 20.08
C ARG A 1177 29.24 29.44 20.81
N GLN A 1178 29.41 30.57 20.13
CA GLN A 1178 28.98 31.87 20.64
C GLN A 1178 27.54 32.14 20.21
N ILE A 1179 26.65 32.40 21.18
CA ILE A 1179 25.27 32.79 20.94
C ILE A 1179 25.21 34.30 21.09
N VAL A 1180 24.92 35.01 20.01
CA VAL A 1180 24.72 36.46 20.01
C VAL A 1180 23.23 36.73 20.19
N VAL A 1181 22.85 37.33 21.32
CA VAL A 1181 21.46 37.70 21.61
C VAL A 1181 21.32 39.20 21.38
N ALA A 1182 20.56 39.59 20.36
CA ALA A 1182 20.24 40.99 20.11
C ALA A 1182 19.02 41.43 20.94
N PRO A 1183 19.03 42.64 21.54
CA PRO A 1183 17.85 43.16 22.23
C PRO A 1183 16.71 43.43 21.25
N ALA A 1184 15.47 43.19 21.68
CA ALA A 1184 14.29 43.51 20.89
C ALA A 1184 14.19 45.03 20.64
N SER A 1185 14.05 45.43 19.38
CA SER A 1185 13.81 46.83 19.00
C SER A 1185 12.39 47.27 19.38
N ASP A 1186 12.19 48.58 19.56
CA ASP A 1186 10.86 49.11 19.89
C ASP A 1186 9.85 48.90 18.76
N ALA A 1187 10.31 48.95 17.50
CA ALA A 1187 9.49 48.63 16.33
C ALA A 1187 9.02 47.15 16.35
N PHE A 1188 9.89 46.22 16.79
CA PHE A 1188 9.51 44.81 16.92
C PHE A 1188 8.49 44.60 18.04
N ARG A 1189 8.68 45.26 19.20
CA ARG A 1189 7.70 45.24 20.30
C ARG A 1189 6.34 45.82 19.88
N ALA A 1190 6.32 46.84 19.03
CA ALA A 1190 5.10 47.38 18.47
C ALA A 1190 4.38 46.34 17.58
N TYR A 1191 5.12 45.66 16.70
CA TYR A 1191 4.57 44.62 15.84
C TYR A 1191 4.06 43.39 16.62
N GLN A 1192 4.69 43.04 17.75
CA GLN A 1192 4.19 41.97 18.64
C GLN A 1192 2.75 42.23 19.14
N LYS A 1193 2.37 43.50 19.34
CA LYS A 1193 0.98 43.84 19.72
C LYS A 1193 -0.01 43.53 18.59
N THR A 1194 0.40 43.75 17.33
CA THR A 1194 -0.39 43.38 16.15
C THR A 1194 -0.56 41.87 16.04
N LEU A 1195 0.50 41.10 16.30
CA LEU A 1195 0.43 39.64 16.34
C LEU A 1195 -0.51 39.15 17.45
N ALA A 1196 -0.46 39.75 18.65
CA ALA A 1196 -1.37 39.41 19.74
C ALA A 1196 -2.84 39.66 19.36
N ALA A 1197 -3.15 40.80 18.73
CA ALA A 1197 -4.51 41.09 18.27
C ALA A 1197 -5.02 40.09 17.20
N ARG A 1198 -4.15 39.68 16.27
CA ARG A 1198 -4.47 38.65 15.26
C ARG A 1198 -4.79 37.30 15.92
N ILE A 1199 -4.03 36.91 16.95
CA ILE A 1199 -4.29 35.67 17.71
C ILE A 1199 -5.66 35.74 18.38
N THR A 1200 -5.98 36.84 19.07
CA THR A 1200 -7.28 37.01 19.72
C THR A 1200 -8.45 36.93 18.73
N ALA A 1201 -8.29 37.52 17.53
CA ALA A 1201 -9.31 37.43 16.48
C ALA A 1201 -9.48 36.00 15.93
N ILE A 1202 -8.40 35.21 15.89
CA ILE A 1202 -8.45 33.80 15.51
C ILE A 1202 -9.14 32.96 16.59
N GLU A 1203 -8.81 33.18 17.87
CA GLU A 1203 -9.40 32.47 19.00
C GLU A 1203 -10.90 32.76 19.17
N GLY A 1204 -11.36 33.97 18.82
CA GLY A 1204 -12.77 34.36 18.89
C GLY A 1204 -13.64 33.86 17.72
N ARG A 1205 -13.10 33.09 16.76
CA ARG A 1205 -13.85 32.63 15.59
C ARG A 1205 -14.64 31.35 15.91
N SER A 1206 -15.94 31.36 15.63
CA SER A 1206 -16.87 30.23 15.87
C SER A 1206 -17.01 29.25 14.70
N SER A 1207 -16.51 29.60 13.50
CA SER A 1207 -16.56 28.76 12.28
C SER A 1207 -15.18 28.23 11.87
N LYS A 1208 -15.16 27.14 11.10
CA LYS A 1208 -13.90 26.60 10.54
C LYS A 1208 -13.25 27.62 9.60
N PRO A 1209 -11.91 27.79 9.64
CA PRO A 1209 -11.20 28.73 8.77
C PRO A 1209 -11.37 28.37 7.30
N GLN A 1210 -11.61 29.39 6.46
CA GLN A 1210 -11.71 29.28 5.01
C GLN A 1210 -10.41 29.70 4.31
N LYS A 1211 -10.28 29.36 3.02
CA LYS A 1211 -9.10 29.71 2.22
C LYS A 1211 -9.00 31.24 2.11
N GLY A 1212 -7.90 31.81 2.60
CA GLY A 1212 -7.66 33.26 2.65
C GLY A 1212 -7.78 33.85 4.05
N ASP A 1213 -8.34 33.10 5.01
CA ASP A 1213 -8.37 33.52 6.40
C ASP A 1213 -6.97 33.49 7.03
N ASP A 1214 -6.74 34.43 7.95
CA ASP A 1214 -5.57 34.36 8.83
C ASP A 1214 -5.70 33.19 9.83
N ILE A 1215 -4.59 32.48 10.03
CA ILE A 1215 -4.48 31.28 10.89
C ILE A 1215 -3.26 31.38 11.79
N LEU A 1216 -3.27 30.65 12.91
CA LEU A 1216 -2.21 30.74 13.93
C LEU A 1216 -0.80 30.46 13.36
N LEU A 1217 -0.69 29.55 12.39
CA LEU A 1217 0.58 29.23 11.74
C LEU A 1217 1.17 30.43 10.96
N SER A 1218 0.31 31.20 10.29
CA SER A 1218 0.70 32.41 9.56
C SER A 1218 1.22 33.47 10.54
N VAL A 1219 0.51 33.68 11.65
CA VAL A 1219 0.94 34.62 12.70
C VAL A 1219 2.29 34.21 13.32
N ILE A 1220 2.50 32.91 13.58
CA ILE A 1220 3.78 32.38 14.07
C ILE A 1220 4.91 32.64 13.05
N THR A 1221 4.63 32.43 11.77
CA THR A 1221 5.60 32.61 10.69
C THR A 1221 5.99 34.08 10.56
N ASP A 1222 5.01 34.99 10.57
CA ASP A 1222 5.25 36.43 10.57
C ASP A 1222 6.02 36.87 11.81
N GLY A 1223 5.72 36.33 12.99
CA GLY A 1223 6.48 36.58 14.21
C GLY A 1223 7.95 36.16 14.09
N ARG A 1224 8.24 34.99 13.48
CA ARG A 1224 9.61 34.53 13.23
C ARG A 1224 10.34 35.41 12.22
N HIS A 1225 9.67 35.80 11.15
CA HIS A 1225 10.22 36.71 10.15
C HIS A 1225 10.53 38.08 10.76
N ALA A 1226 9.57 38.66 11.49
CA ALA A 1226 9.74 39.95 12.16
C ALA A 1226 10.85 39.96 13.22
N ALA A 1227 11.10 38.82 13.88
CA ALA A 1227 12.19 38.67 14.86
C ALA A 1227 13.58 38.63 14.20
N ILE A 1228 13.66 38.25 12.92
CA ILE A 1228 14.87 38.34 12.11
C ILE A 1228 15.00 39.76 11.53
N ASP A 1229 13.97 40.21 10.83
CA ASP A 1229 13.90 41.53 10.21
C ASP A 1229 12.45 41.94 9.93
N LEU A 1230 12.05 43.13 10.38
CA LEU A 1230 10.70 43.67 10.22
C LEU A 1230 10.28 43.90 8.76
N ARG A 1231 11.23 44.00 7.82
CA ARG A 1231 10.96 44.15 6.38
C ARG A 1231 10.35 42.90 5.78
N LEU A 1232 10.62 41.73 6.34
CA LEU A 1232 10.07 40.45 5.87
C LEU A 1232 8.55 40.34 6.08
N VAL A 1233 7.96 41.22 6.90
CA VAL A 1233 6.53 41.33 7.14
C VAL A 1233 5.94 42.66 6.66
N GLY A 1234 6.68 43.40 5.82
CA GLY A 1234 6.23 44.66 5.23
C GLY A 1234 6.17 45.84 6.21
N PHE A 1235 6.75 45.72 7.40
CA PHE A 1235 6.74 46.78 8.40
C PHE A 1235 7.83 47.81 8.06
N GLY A 1236 7.43 49.06 7.77
CA GLY A 1236 8.33 50.18 7.46
C GLY A 1236 8.58 50.46 5.96
N VAL A 1237 7.88 49.82 5.03
CA VAL A 1237 8.09 50.05 3.57
C VAL A 1237 7.51 51.39 3.08
N ASN A 1238 6.78 52.14 3.91
CA ASN A 1238 6.18 53.43 3.55
C ASN A 1238 6.77 54.67 4.26
N ASP A 1239 7.86 54.56 5.03
CA ASP A 1239 8.54 55.75 5.58
C ASP A 1239 9.87 56.00 4.86
N ALA A 1240 9.83 56.93 3.91
CA ALA A 1240 11.00 57.56 3.34
C ALA A 1240 11.69 58.41 4.43
N THR A 1241 12.54 57.83 5.27
CA THR A 1241 13.61 58.51 6.04
C THR A 1241 14.41 57.54 6.92
N VAL A 1242 15.37 56.80 6.34
CA VAL A 1242 16.52 56.28 7.11
C VAL A 1242 17.78 56.48 6.26
N PRO A 1243 18.73 57.37 6.65
CA PRO A 1243 20.01 57.48 5.97
C PRO A 1243 20.86 56.23 6.23
N PRO A 1244 21.76 55.84 5.32
CA PRO A 1244 22.57 54.65 5.48
C PRO A 1244 23.49 54.82 6.70
N ALA A 1245 23.34 53.92 7.68
CA ALA A 1245 24.32 53.80 8.74
C ALA A 1245 25.55 53.09 8.16
N ASP A 1246 26.61 53.86 7.98
CA ASP A 1246 27.96 53.36 7.77
C ASP A 1246 28.30 52.32 8.85
N CYS A 1247 28.63 51.11 8.40
CA CYS A 1247 29.32 50.11 9.19
C CYS A 1247 30.57 49.68 8.43
N GLU A 1248 31.54 50.60 8.35
CA GLU A 1248 32.94 50.21 8.33
C GLU A 1248 33.38 49.91 9.76
N THR A 1249 33.51 48.63 10.11
CA THR A 1249 34.60 48.16 10.97
C THR A 1249 34.77 46.65 10.81
N PRO A 1250 35.99 46.15 10.50
CA PRO A 1250 36.23 44.72 10.30
C PRO A 1250 36.51 44.01 11.62
N ILE A 1251 35.85 42.86 11.84
CA ILE A 1251 36.33 41.75 12.70
C ILE A 1251 36.09 40.43 11.96
#